data_AF-A0A373G9I5-F1
#
_entry.id   AF-A0A373G9I5-F1
#
_cell.length_a   1.000
_cell.length_b   1.000
_cell.length_c   1.000
_cell.angle_alpha   90.00
_cell.angle_beta   90.00
_cell.angle_gamma   90.00
#
_symmetry.space_group_name_H-M   'P 1'
#
loop_
_entity.id
_entity.type
_entity.pdbx_description
1 polymer ?
#
loop_
_entity_poly.entity_id
_entity_poly.type
_entity_poly.pdbx_seq_one_letter_code
_entity_poly.pdbx_strand_id
1 'polypeptide(L)'
;MKKTISQVVSERILILDGAMGTMIQQYNLKEEDFRGERFAHIPGQLKGNNDLLCLTRPDVIQDIHRKYLEAGADIIETNTFSSTTVSMADYHVEEYVREMNLAAVKLARDLADEYTAKNPDKPRFVAGSVGPTNKTCSMSPDVNNPAYRALSYDELAASYQQQMEAMLEGGVDAILIETIFDTLNAKAAIFAAEQAMKMTGIEVPIMLSVTVSDIGGRTLSGQTLDAFLASVQHANIFSVGLNCSFGARQLKPFLEQLASRAPYYISAYPNAGLPNSLGKYDQTPADMAHEVREYIEEGLINIIGGCCGTTDAYIAEYPALVEGAKPHVPASAPDCMWLSGLELLEVKPEINFVNVGERCNVAGSRKFLRLINEKKYDEALSIARQQVEDGALVVDVNMDDGLLDAKTEMTIFLNLIMSEPEIARVPIMIDSSKWEVIEAGLKCLQGKSIVNSISLKEGEEVFLEHARIIRQYGAAAVVMAFDEKGQADTAARKIEVCQRAYRLLVDKIGFNPHDIIFDPNVLAVATGIEEHNNYAVDFIEATAWIKKNLPGAHISGGVSNLSFSFRGNNYIREAMHAVFLYHAIQQGMDMGIVNPGTSVLYTDIPADVLEKIEDVVLNRRPDAAERLIELAESLKANMSETAGQPAVKQDAWREGTVQERLKYALMKGIGDFLEQDLAEALPLYDKAVDVIEGPLMDGMNHVGELFGAGKMFLPQVVKTARTMKKAVAILQPIIESEKVEGSASAGKVLLATVKGDVHDIGKNIVAVVMACNGYDIVDLGVMVPAETIVQRAIEEKVDMIGLSGLITPSLEEMAHVAVELEKAGLDIPLLIGGATTSKMHTALKIAPVYHAPVVHLKDASQNASVASKLLNPQAKAELVNELETEYEALREKSGLMKRETVSLEEAQKNKLNLF
;
A
#
# COMPACT_ATOMS: atom_id res chain seq x y z
N MET A 1 -35.80 18.80 -15.38
CA MET A 1 -34.88 18.50 -14.25
C MET A 1 -33.46 18.58 -14.79
N LYS A 2 -32.50 19.10 -14.02
CA LYS A 2 -31.06 19.05 -14.37
C LYS A 2 -30.67 17.56 -14.48
N LYS A 3 -29.99 17.15 -15.55
CA LYS A 3 -29.46 15.78 -15.65
C LYS A 3 -28.41 15.57 -14.57
N THR A 4 -28.39 14.39 -13.94
CA THR A 4 -27.36 14.03 -12.96
C THR A 4 -26.07 13.60 -13.65
N ILE A 5 -24.94 13.63 -12.95
CA ILE A 5 -23.65 13.17 -13.49
C ILE A 5 -23.74 11.74 -14.02
N SER A 6 -24.45 10.85 -13.31
CA SER A 6 -24.65 9.45 -13.71
C SER A 6 -25.47 9.28 -15.00
N GLN A 7 -26.36 10.23 -15.31
CA GLN A 7 -27.07 10.21 -16.59
C GLN A 7 -26.13 10.63 -17.72
N VAL A 8 -25.36 11.71 -17.53
CA VAL A 8 -24.52 12.29 -18.60
C VAL A 8 -23.32 11.41 -18.95
N VAL A 9 -22.67 10.78 -17.97
CA VAL A 9 -21.47 9.94 -18.20
C VAL A 9 -21.73 8.76 -19.13
N SER A 10 -22.97 8.27 -19.17
CA SER A 10 -23.39 7.17 -20.05
C SER A 10 -23.64 7.62 -21.50
N GLU A 11 -23.89 8.91 -21.70
CA GLU A 11 -24.21 9.50 -23.00
C GLU A 11 -22.95 10.01 -23.73
N ARG A 12 -21.96 10.49 -22.99
CA ARG A 12 -20.71 11.06 -23.53
C ARG A 12 -19.58 11.02 -22.50
N ILE A 13 -18.36 11.21 -23.00
CA ILE A 13 -17.19 11.43 -22.16
C ILE A 13 -17.31 12.81 -21.48
N LEU A 14 -17.07 12.86 -20.17
CA LEU A 14 -17.05 14.07 -19.35
C LEU A 14 -15.63 14.61 -19.24
N ILE A 15 -15.50 15.93 -19.16
CA ILE A 15 -14.21 16.61 -18.98
C ILE A 15 -14.09 17.09 -17.52
N LEU A 16 -13.13 16.57 -16.79
CA LEU A 16 -12.66 17.09 -15.50
C LEU A 16 -11.69 18.27 -15.74
N ASP A 17 -11.52 19.16 -14.78
CA ASP A 17 -10.60 20.27 -14.88
C ASP A 17 -9.11 19.84 -14.81
N GLY A 18 -8.23 20.83 -14.76
CA GLY A 18 -6.78 20.65 -14.66
C GLY A 18 -6.24 20.97 -13.27
N ALA A 19 -4.92 21.03 -13.12
CA ALA A 19 -4.30 21.27 -11.81
C ALA A 19 -4.64 22.65 -11.20
N MET A 20 -5.25 22.63 -10.02
CA MET A 20 -5.44 23.82 -9.18
C MET A 20 -4.09 24.41 -8.72
N GLY A 21 -3.20 23.58 -8.19
CA GLY A 21 -1.90 24.01 -7.67
C GLY A 21 -1.01 24.68 -8.73
N THR A 22 -0.98 24.13 -9.96
CA THR A 22 -0.24 24.72 -11.09
C THR A 22 -0.78 26.10 -11.47
N MET A 23 -2.10 26.29 -11.44
CA MET A 23 -2.73 27.57 -11.75
C MET A 23 -2.48 28.61 -10.65
N ILE A 24 -2.54 28.23 -9.37
CA ILE A 24 -2.24 29.12 -8.23
C ILE A 24 -0.82 29.68 -8.33
N GLN A 25 0.16 28.85 -8.72
CA GLN A 25 1.57 29.27 -8.85
C GLN A 25 1.76 30.42 -9.84
N GLN A 26 0.91 30.57 -10.86
CA GLN A 26 1.01 31.64 -11.86
C GLN A 26 0.68 33.03 -11.29
N TYR A 27 -0.02 33.10 -10.17
CA TYR A 27 -0.36 34.37 -9.50
C TYR A 27 0.78 34.91 -8.64
N ASN A 28 1.86 34.14 -8.46
CA ASN A 28 3.04 34.54 -7.68
C ASN A 28 2.69 35.05 -6.27
N LEU A 29 1.75 34.37 -5.61
CA LEU A 29 1.27 34.73 -4.28
C LEU A 29 2.39 34.66 -3.23
N LYS A 30 2.33 35.57 -2.26
CA LYS A 30 3.29 35.68 -1.16
C LYS A 30 2.66 35.24 0.16
N GLU A 31 3.47 35.09 1.19
CA GLU A 31 3.02 34.68 2.53
C GLU A 31 1.86 35.55 3.04
N GLU A 32 1.88 36.85 2.74
CA GLU A 32 0.83 37.79 3.14
C GLU A 32 -0.53 37.45 2.50
N ASP A 33 -0.55 36.89 1.28
CA ASP A 33 -1.78 36.46 0.60
C ASP A 33 -2.40 35.22 1.26
N PHE A 34 -1.58 34.31 1.78
CA PHE A 34 -2.05 33.11 2.50
C PHE A 34 -2.52 33.45 3.92
N ARG A 35 -1.93 34.49 4.54
CA ARG A 35 -2.33 34.92 5.89
C ARG A 35 -3.55 35.81 5.90
N GLY A 36 -3.58 36.79 5.01
CA GLY A 36 -4.42 37.98 5.16
C GLY A 36 -4.25 38.63 6.54
N GLU A 37 -5.26 39.37 6.98
CA GLU A 37 -5.31 39.89 8.36
C GLU A 37 -5.70 38.80 9.37
N ARG A 38 -6.51 37.84 8.93
CA ARG A 38 -7.15 36.84 9.80
C ARG A 38 -6.15 35.86 10.41
N PHE A 39 -5.19 35.37 9.63
CA PHE A 39 -4.24 34.33 10.06
C PHE A 39 -2.84 34.88 10.33
N ALA A 40 -2.69 36.21 10.43
CA ALA A 40 -1.42 36.87 10.70
C ALA A 40 -0.73 36.39 11.99
N HIS A 41 -1.53 35.95 12.98
CA HIS A 41 -1.06 35.51 14.30
C HIS A 41 -0.64 34.03 14.36
N ILE A 42 -0.90 33.24 13.32
CA ILE A 42 -0.60 31.80 13.31
C ILE A 42 0.91 31.57 13.18
N PRO A 43 1.53 30.73 14.03
CA PRO A 43 2.96 30.43 13.96
C PRO A 43 3.31 29.65 12.67
N GLY A 44 4.60 29.61 12.32
CA GLY A 44 5.06 28.87 11.12
C GLY A 44 4.84 29.64 9.82
N GLN A 45 4.76 28.95 8.68
CA GLN A 45 4.46 29.51 7.36
C GLN A 45 3.16 28.95 6.82
N LEU A 46 2.36 29.81 6.17
CA LEU A 46 1.12 29.40 5.52
C LEU A 46 1.25 29.35 4.00
N LYS A 47 2.29 29.96 3.40
CA LYS A 47 2.59 29.80 1.98
C LYS A 47 2.83 28.33 1.67
N GLY A 48 2.09 27.83 0.69
CA GLY A 48 2.04 26.40 0.34
C GLY A 48 0.71 25.74 0.71
N ASN A 49 -0.04 26.30 1.67
CA ASN A 49 -1.39 25.87 2.01
C ASN A 49 -2.40 26.42 1.00
N ASN A 50 -2.46 25.80 -0.18
CA ASN A 50 -3.33 26.25 -1.27
C ASN A 50 -4.81 26.22 -0.89
N ASP A 51 -5.24 25.25 -0.10
CA ASP A 51 -6.61 25.11 0.40
C ASP A 51 -7.08 26.34 1.19
N LEU A 52 -6.19 26.95 1.98
CA LEU A 52 -6.50 28.14 2.78
C LEU A 52 -6.88 29.36 1.92
N LEU A 53 -6.44 29.41 0.67
CA LEU A 53 -6.76 30.49 -0.27
C LEU A 53 -8.27 30.57 -0.56
N CYS A 54 -9.05 29.52 -0.31
CA CYS A 54 -10.51 29.58 -0.35
C CYS A 54 -11.09 30.60 0.64
N LEU A 55 -10.37 30.89 1.73
CA LEU A 55 -10.76 31.89 2.73
C LEU A 55 -10.06 33.24 2.49
N THR A 56 -8.78 33.25 2.13
CA THR A 56 -7.99 34.49 2.07
C THR A 56 -7.96 35.14 0.69
N ARG A 57 -7.99 34.34 -0.38
CA ARG A 57 -7.98 34.78 -1.79
C ARG A 57 -9.04 34.06 -2.62
N PRO A 58 -10.34 34.14 -2.23
CA PRO A 58 -11.42 33.49 -2.97
C PRO A 58 -11.52 34.02 -4.42
N ASP A 59 -11.08 35.27 -4.66
CA ASP A 59 -11.00 35.87 -5.99
C ASP A 59 -10.10 35.08 -6.95
N VAL A 60 -8.96 34.57 -6.46
CA VAL A 60 -8.01 33.77 -7.25
C VAL A 60 -8.60 32.41 -7.57
N ILE A 61 -9.16 31.73 -6.56
CA ILE A 61 -9.75 30.39 -6.72
C ILE A 61 -10.93 30.43 -7.70
N GLN A 62 -11.80 31.45 -7.59
CA GLN A 62 -12.90 31.66 -8.53
C GLN A 62 -12.42 31.92 -9.96
N ASP A 63 -11.35 32.70 -10.14
CA ASP A 63 -10.80 32.94 -11.48
C ASP A 63 -10.26 31.65 -12.12
N ILE A 64 -9.62 30.79 -11.34
CA ILE A 64 -9.12 29.49 -11.82
C ILE A 64 -10.27 28.58 -12.26
N HIS A 65 -11.30 28.41 -11.41
CA HIS A 65 -12.49 27.62 -11.80
C HIS A 65 -13.16 28.19 -13.04
N ARG A 66 -13.26 29.53 -13.16
CA ARG A 66 -13.82 30.19 -14.34
C ARG A 66 -13.05 29.83 -15.61
N LYS A 67 -11.72 29.90 -15.57
CA LYS A 67 -10.85 29.52 -16.70
C LYS A 67 -11.09 28.09 -17.16
N TYR A 68 -11.20 27.13 -16.24
CA TYR A 68 -11.49 25.74 -16.59
C TYR A 68 -12.90 25.54 -17.17
N LEU A 69 -13.91 26.21 -16.61
CA LEU A 69 -15.28 26.18 -17.14
C LEU A 69 -15.40 26.80 -18.53
N GLU A 70 -14.63 27.87 -18.81
CA GLU A 70 -14.50 28.50 -20.13
C GLU A 70 -13.77 27.62 -21.13
N ALA A 71 -12.71 26.92 -20.69
CA ALA A 71 -11.99 25.94 -21.49
C ALA A 71 -12.85 24.72 -21.86
N GLY A 72 -13.91 24.45 -21.09
CA GLY A 72 -14.92 23.46 -21.45
C GLY A 72 -15.08 22.31 -20.46
N ALA A 73 -14.47 22.39 -19.28
CA ALA A 73 -14.67 21.42 -18.20
C ALA A 73 -16.17 21.23 -17.89
N ASP A 74 -16.58 19.98 -17.68
CA ASP A 74 -17.89 19.55 -17.21
C ASP A 74 -17.95 19.42 -15.69
N ILE A 75 -16.86 18.95 -15.11
CA ILE A 75 -16.65 18.73 -13.68
C ILE A 75 -15.51 19.64 -13.25
N ILE A 76 -15.69 20.37 -12.16
CA ILE A 76 -14.60 21.09 -11.49
C ILE A 76 -14.39 20.53 -10.09
N GLU A 77 -13.14 20.33 -9.72
CA GLU A 77 -12.76 19.90 -8.38
C GLU A 77 -12.80 21.06 -7.39
N THR A 78 -13.19 20.82 -6.14
CA THR A 78 -13.03 21.81 -5.09
C THR A 78 -11.56 21.96 -4.72
N ASN A 79 -11.10 23.17 -4.37
CA ASN A 79 -9.74 23.38 -3.83
C ASN A 79 -9.67 22.91 -2.37
N THR A 80 -9.69 21.59 -2.17
CA THR A 80 -9.80 20.92 -0.85
C THR A 80 -8.89 19.71 -0.70
N PHE A 81 -7.91 19.54 -1.59
CA PHE A 81 -7.03 18.37 -1.63
C PHE A 81 -6.42 18.01 -0.28
N SER A 82 -6.03 19.03 0.52
CA SER A 82 -5.41 18.86 1.84
C SER A 82 -6.29 19.31 3.00
N SER A 83 -7.56 19.64 2.77
CA SER A 83 -8.48 20.22 3.77
C SER A 83 -8.99 19.18 4.79
N THR A 84 -8.06 18.53 5.47
CA THR A 84 -8.26 17.55 6.53
C THR A 84 -7.55 17.99 7.80
N THR A 85 -7.99 17.52 8.97
CA THR A 85 -7.32 17.84 10.24
C THR A 85 -5.88 17.33 10.25
N VAL A 86 -5.61 16.17 9.65
CA VAL A 86 -4.26 15.59 9.54
C VAL A 86 -3.30 16.52 8.79
N SER A 87 -3.66 16.96 7.59
CA SER A 87 -2.77 17.81 6.77
C SER A 87 -2.72 19.26 7.24
N MET A 88 -3.80 19.78 7.83
CA MET A 88 -3.84 21.15 8.34
C MET A 88 -3.05 21.33 9.65
N ALA A 89 -2.68 20.24 10.32
CA ALA A 89 -1.82 20.28 11.50
C ALA A 89 -0.41 20.80 11.20
N ASP A 90 0.13 20.52 10.00
CA ASP A 90 1.43 21.03 9.56
C ASP A 90 1.44 22.58 9.44
N TYR A 91 0.26 23.18 9.32
CA TYR A 91 0.04 24.62 9.18
C TYR A 91 -0.61 25.27 10.41
N HIS A 92 -0.91 24.50 11.46
CA HIS A 92 -1.59 24.96 12.68
C HIS A 92 -2.96 25.62 12.43
N VAL A 93 -3.74 25.08 11.48
CA VAL A 93 -5.07 25.58 11.09
C VAL A 93 -6.16 24.50 11.13
N GLU A 94 -5.98 23.47 11.96
CA GLU A 94 -6.91 22.34 12.10
C GLU A 94 -8.34 22.78 12.42
N GLU A 95 -8.49 23.81 13.25
CA GLU A 95 -9.80 24.35 13.67
C GLU A 95 -10.61 24.92 12.49
N TYR A 96 -9.97 25.24 11.37
CA TYR A 96 -10.61 25.85 10.20
C TYR A 96 -11.02 24.84 9.13
N VAL A 97 -10.74 23.54 9.31
CA VAL A 97 -10.99 22.48 8.31
C VAL A 97 -12.43 22.53 7.77
N ARG A 98 -13.43 22.58 8.65
CA ARG A 98 -14.83 22.64 8.23
C ARG A 98 -15.14 23.89 7.41
N GLU A 99 -14.63 25.03 7.85
CA GLU A 99 -14.88 26.31 7.18
C GLU A 99 -14.22 26.38 5.80
N MET A 100 -12.97 25.90 5.69
CA MET A 100 -12.24 25.83 4.41
C MET A 100 -13.01 24.99 3.38
N ASN A 101 -13.49 23.81 3.79
CA ASN A 101 -14.27 22.95 2.90
C ASN A 101 -15.59 23.60 2.47
N LEU A 102 -16.36 24.17 3.40
CA LEU A 102 -17.62 24.86 3.06
C LEU A 102 -17.39 26.04 2.11
N ALA A 103 -16.34 26.82 2.34
CA ALA A 103 -15.98 27.94 1.47
C ALA A 103 -15.58 27.45 0.08
N ALA A 104 -14.70 26.45 -0.01
CA ALA A 104 -14.25 25.90 -1.28
C ALA A 104 -15.41 25.36 -2.12
N VAL A 105 -16.31 24.58 -1.50
CA VAL A 105 -17.48 24.01 -2.18
C VAL A 105 -18.42 25.11 -2.67
N LYS A 106 -18.65 26.14 -1.85
CA LYS A 106 -19.46 27.29 -2.24
C LYS A 106 -18.90 28.00 -3.47
N LEU A 107 -17.59 28.28 -3.50
CA LEU A 107 -16.95 28.95 -4.63
C LEU A 107 -17.13 28.15 -5.94
N ALA A 108 -16.93 26.83 -5.88
CA ALA A 108 -17.12 25.94 -7.03
C ALA A 108 -18.61 25.83 -7.44
N ARG A 109 -19.52 25.66 -6.47
CA ARG A 109 -20.97 25.53 -6.69
C ARG A 109 -21.58 26.76 -7.35
N ASP A 110 -21.24 27.95 -6.85
CA ASP A 110 -21.74 29.22 -7.39
C ASP A 110 -21.38 29.34 -8.89
N LEU A 111 -20.14 29.01 -9.26
CA LEU A 111 -19.68 29.05 -10.66
C LEU A 111 -20.28 27.93 -11.51
N ALA A 112 -20.37 26.71 -11.00
CA ALA A 112 -20.97 25.60 -11.71
C ALA A 112 -22.46 25.86 -12.00
N ASP A 113 -23.20 26.47 -11.06
CA ASP A 113 -24.58 26.90 -11.29
C ASP A 113 -24.70 28.06 -12.27
N GLU A 114 -23.81 29.05 -12.19
CA GLU A 114 -23.75 30.15 -13.16
C GLU A 114 -23.56 29.63 -14.59
N TYR A 115 -22.60 28.73 -14.82
CA TYR A 115 -22.32 28.17 -16.14
C TYR A 115 -23.41 27.20 -16.61
N THR A 116 -24.02 26.46 -15.69
CA THR A 116 -25.21 25.64 -16.00
C THR A 116 -26.38 26.51 -16.44
N ALA A 117 -26.61 27.65 -15.77
CA ALA A 117 -27.68 28.57 -16.15
C ALA A 117 -27.43 29.22 -17.52
N LYS A 118 -26.16 29.49 -17.86
CA LYS A 118 -25.75 29.99 -19.20
C LYS A 118 -25.94 28.95 -20.31
N ASN A 119 -25.73 27.67 -20.03
CA ASN A 119 -25.93 26.57 -20.98
C ASN A 119 -26.60 25.35 -20.31
N PRO A 120 -27.95 25.34 -20.22
CA PRO A 120 -28.69 24.27 -19.54
C PRO A 120 -28.51 22.87 -20.14
N ASP A 121 -28.17 22.76 -21.42
CA ASP A 121 -27.94 21.49 -22.11
C ASP A 121 -26.60 20.84 -21.71
N LYS A 122 -25.70 21.62 -21.12
CA LYS A 122 -24.42 21.16 -20.58
C LYS A 122 -24.35 21.51 -19.09
N PRO A 123 -24.96 20.72 -18.17
CA PRO A 123 -24.83 20.98 -16.74
C PRO A 123 -23.38 20.88 -16.28
N ARG A 124 -23.00 21.69 -15.30
CA ARG A 124 -21.71 21.62 -14.60
C ARG A 124 -21.85 20.99 -13.23
N PHE A 125 -20.85 20.19 -12.88
CA PHE A 125 -20.80 19.40 -11.66
C PHE A 125 -19.60 19.80 -10.80
N VAL A 126 -19.75 19.69 -9.49
CA VAL A 126 -18.69 19.94 -8.50
C VAL A 126 -18.27 18.61 -7.87
N ALA A 127 -17.00 18.26 -7.99
CA ALA A 127 -16.42 17.12 -7.30
C ALA A 127 -15.67 17.60 -6.04
N GLY A 128 -16.03 17.07 -4.88
CA GLY A 128 -15.31 17.29 -3.63
C GLY A 128 -13.96 16.57 -3.66
N SER A 129 -12.85 17.26 -3.90
CA SER A 129 -11.51 16.66 -3.94
C SER A 129 -11.02 16.33 -2.54
N VAL A 130 -10.67 15.06 -2.33
CA VAL A 130 -10.13 14.50 -1.09
C VAL A 130 -8.80 13.82 -1.41
N GLY A 131 -7.70 14.48 -1.03
CA GLY A 131 -6.35 13.93 -1.17
C GLY A 131 -6.01 12.90 -0.07
N PRO A 132 -4.86 12.22 -0.17
CA PRO A 132 -4.55 11.04 0.63
C PRO A 132 -3.95 11.35 2.01
N THR A 133 -3.81 12.63 2.37
CA THR A 133 -3.00 13.18 3.49
C THR A 133 -1.49 12.90 3.35
N ASN A 134 -0.69 13.37 4.30
CA ASN A 134 0.75 13.08 4.41
C ASN A 134 1.07 11.88 5.32
N LYS A 135 0.07 11.16 5.82
CA LYS A 135 0.24 9.98 6.69
C LYS A 135 -0.33 8.74 6.02
N THR A 136 0.21 7.57 6.39
CA THR A 136 -0.20 6.26 5.88
C THR A 136 -0.64 5.36 7.03
N CYS A 137 -1.70 4.59 6.81
CA CYS A 137 -2.17 3.58 7.75
C CYS A 137 -1.55 2.20 7.46
N SER A 138 -1.11 1.91 6.23
CA SER A 138 -0.60 0.57 5.89
C SER A 138 0.89 0.38 6.17
N MET A 139 1.68 1.47 6.23
CA MET A 139 3.14 1.42 6.40
C MET A 139 3.63 2.13 7.66
N SER A 140 4.73 1.63 8.23
CA SER A 140 5.43 2.32 9.32
C SER A 140 6.35 3.41 8.77
N PRO A 141 6.35 4.63 9.35
CA PRO A 141 7.38 5.63 9.08
C PRO A 141 8.71 5.32 9.79
N ASP A 142 8.72 4.42 10.77
CA ASP A 142 9.92 4.03 11.53
C ASP A 142 10.41 2.64 11.08
N VAL A 143 11.57 2.62 10.43
CA VAL A 143 12.26 1.40 9.96
C VAL A 143 12.55 0.43 11.11
N ASN A 144 12.77 0.94 12.32
CA ASN A 144 13.12 0.12 13.48
C ASN A 144 11.90 -0.51 14.13
N ASN A 145 10.71 0.03 13.87
CA ASN A 145 9.45 -0.50 14.38
C ASN A 145 8.44 -0.67 13.24
N PRO A 146 8.51 -1.78 12.47
CA PRO A 146 7.60 -2.00 11.35
C PRO A 146 6.13 -2.17 11.75
N ALA A 147 5.87 -2.42 13.04
CA ALA A 147 4.51 -2.49 13.59
C ALA A 147 3.91 -1.11 13.90
N TYR A 148 4.73 -0.07 14.01
CA TYR A 148 4.28 1.29 14.35
C TYR A 148 3.48 1.92 13.20
N ARG A 149 2.51 2.76 13.55
CA ARG A 149 1.76 3.61 12.62
C ARG A 149 1.70 5.02 13.21
N ALA A 150 2.00 6.03 12.39
CA ALA A 150 1.92 7.43 12.82
C ALA A 150 0.48 7.90 13.04
N LEU A 151 -0.49 7.22 12.41
CA LEU A 151 -1.90 7.54 12.44
C LEU A 151 -2.71 6.25 12.44
N SER A 152 -3.73 6.17 13.29
CA SER A 152 -4.66 5.04 13.29
C SER A 152 -5.72 5.17 12.20
N TYR A 153 -6.34 4.04 11.83
CA TYR A 153 -7.46 4.02 10.89
C TYR A 153 -8.61 4.93 11.36
N ASP A 154 -8.95 4.88 12.66
CA ASP A 154 -10.08 5.62 13.22
C ASP A 154 -9.83 7.14 13.22
N GLU A 155 -8.60 7.59 13.52
CA GLU A 155 -8.22 9.00 13.43
C GLU A 155 -8.28 9.51 11.99
N LEU A 156 -7.80 8.71 11.03
CA LEU A 156 -7.86 9.07 9.62
C LEU A 156 -9.32 9.12 9.11
N ALA A 157 -10.13 8.12 9.44
CA ALA A 157 -11.54 8.07 9.08
C ALA A 157 -12.32 9.26 9.66
N ALA A 158 -12.08 9.62 10.93
CA ALA A 158 -12.69 10.80 11.54
C ALA A 158 -12.29 12.10 10.83
N SER A 159 -11.02 12.24 10.45
CA SER A 159 -10.52 13.39 9.72
C SER A 159 -11.16 13.52 8.32
N TYR A 160 -11.31 12.41 7.59
CA TYR A 160 -12.04 12.41 6.30
C TYR A 160 -13.52 12.68 6.49
N GLN A 161 -14.16 12.12 7.53
CA GLN A 161 -15.58 12.31 7.77
C GLN A 161 -15.90 13.79 7.99
N GLN A 162 -15.10 14.49 8.81
CA GLN A 162 -15.25 15.93 9.05
C GLN A 162 -15.20 16.74 7.74
N GLN A 163 -14.25 16.39 6.86
CA GLN A 163 -14.12 17.02 5.54
C GLN A 163 -15.35 16.76 4.67
N MET A 164 -15.76 15.50 4.54
CA MET A 164 -16.83 15.08 3.65
C MET A 164 -18.21 15.55 4.12
N GLU A 165 -18.47 15.61 5.43
CA GLU A 165 -19.70 16.21 5.96
C GLU A 165 -19.84 17.68 5.51
N ALA A 166 -18.75 18.45 5.60
CA ALA A 166 -18.72 19.84 5.13
C ALA A 166 -18.95 19.95 3.62
N MET A 167 -18.36 19.03 2.82
CA MET A 167 -18.57 18.98 1.38
C MET A 167 -20.01 18.68 0.99
N LEU A 168 -20.62 17.68 1.63
CA LEU A 168 -22.00 17.27 1.39
C LEU A 168 -22.97 18.39 1.73
N GLU A 169 -22.81 19.03 2.89
CA GLU A 169 -23.61 20.21 3.27
C GLU A 169 -23.43 21.39 2.31
N GLY A 170 -22.22 21.56 1.75
CA GLY A 170 -21.91 22.58 0.76
C GLY A 170 -22.55 22.33 -0.62
N GLY A 171 -23.00 21.11 -0.90
CA GLY A 171 -23.69 20.76 -2.14
C GLY A 171 -22.77 20.31 -3.28
N VAL A 172 -21.76 19.49 -2.99
CA VAL A 172 -21.01 18.75 -4.03
C VAL A 172 -21.92 17.78 -4.79
N ASP A 173 -21.61 17.53 -6.06
CA ASP A 173 -22.31 16.55 -6.90
C ASP A 173 -21.67 15.15 -6.84
N ALA A 174 -20.41 15.04 -6.39
CA ALA A 174 -19.66 13.79 -6.18
C ALA A 174 -18.55 14.00 -5.14
N ILE A 175 -18.07 12.91 -4.52
CA ILE A 175 -16.83 12.92 -3.71
C ILE A 175 -15.74 12.23 -4.53
N LEU A 176 -14.61 12.91 -4.73
CA LEU A 176 -13.44 12.42 -5.45
C LEU A 176 -12.30 12.14 -4.47
N ILE A 177 -12.10 10.86 -4.15
CA ILE A 177 -10.95 10.40 -3.36
C ILE A 177 -9.82 10.12 -4.34
N GLU A 178 -8.80 10.96 -4.35
CA GLU A 178 -7.80 10.97 -5.41
C GLU A 178 -6.36 10.91 -4.94
N THR A 179 -5.45 10.62 -5.88
CA THR A 179 -4.02 10.41 -5.62
C THR A 179 -3.81 9.33 -4.54
N ILE A 180 -4.64 8.27 -4.59
CA ILE A 180 -4.57 7.17 -3.63
C ILE A 180 -3.24 6.46 -3.80
N PHE A 181 -2.34 6.62 -2.82
CA PHE A 181 -1.06 5.90 -2.77
C PHE A 181 -1.10 4.72 -1.78
N ASP A 182 -2.05 4.73 -0.84
CA ASP A 182 -2.28 3.69 0.18
C ASP A 182 -3.75 3.29 0.18
N THR A 183 -4.02 2.02 -0.12
CA THR A 183 -5.37 1.48 -0.18
C THR A 183 -6.06 1.46 1.18
N LEU A 184 -5.32 1.34 2.29
CA LEU A 184 -5.94 1.40 3.62
C LEU A 184 -6.46 2.80 3.93
N ASN A 185 -5.75 3.84 3.48
CA ASN A 185 -6.26 5.22 3.53
C ASN A 185 -7.52 5.37 2.69
N ALA A 186 -7.56 4.80 1.47
CA ALA A 186 -8.76 4.84 0.63
C ALA A 186 -9.94 4.11 1.28
N LYS A 187 -9.72 2.95 1.92
CA LYS A 187 -10.77 2.26 2.70
C LYS A 187 -11.27 3.11 3.86
N ALA A 188 -10.40 3.84 4.56
CA ALA A 188 -10.80 4.78 5.60
C ALA A 188 -11.63 5.95 5.04
N ALA A 189 -11.24 6.49 3.89
CA ALA A 189 -11.96 7.56 3.19
C ALA A 189 -13.34 7.09 2.69
N ILE A 190 -13.43 5.88 2.12
CA ILE A 190 -14.71 5.26 1.71
C ILE A 190 -15.63 5.09 2.92
N PHE A 191 -15.11 4.51 4.01
CA PHE A 191 -15.87 4.36 5.25
C PHE A 191 -16.38 5.72 5.76
N ALA A 192 -15.51 6.72 5.78
CA ALA A 192 -15.85 8.08 6.18
C ALA A 192 -16.91 8.72 5.26
N ALA A 193 -16.85 8.49 3.95
CA ALA A 193 -17.83 8.96 2.99
C ALA A 193 -19.22 8.37 3.29
N GLU A 194 -19.30 7.06 3.51
CA GLU A 194 -20.56 6.40 3.87
C GLU A 194 -21.13 6.92 5.20
N GLN A 195 -20.29 7.14 6.21
CA GLN A 195 -20.73 7.74 7.48
C GLN A 195 -21.21 9.18 7.30
N ALA A 196 -20.48 10.00 6.53
CA ALA A 196 -20.85 11.38 6.25
C ALA A 196 -22.18 11.47 5.49
N MET A 197 -22.39 10.62 4.48
CA MET A 197 -23.67 10.53 3.76
C MET A 197 -24.82 10.12 4.68
N LYS A 198 -24.58 9.14 5.56
CA LYS A 198 -25.57 8.71 6.56
C LYS A 198 -25.90 9.82 7.58
N MET A 199 -24.90 10.57 8.03
CA MET A 199 -25.06 11.65 9.01
C MET A 199 -25.82 12.84 8.41
N THR A 200 -25.48 13.23 7.19
CA THR A 200 -26.07 14.39 6.51
C THR A 200 -27.40 14.05 5.81
N GLY A 201 -27.64 12.77 5.50
CA GLY A 201 -28.78 12.33 4.69
C GLY A 201 -28.64 12.67 3.21
N ILE A 202 -27.43 12.99 2.74
CA ILE A 202 -27.14 13.38 1.35
C ILE A 202 -26.29 12.29 0.72
N GLU A 203 -26.79 11.66 -0.34
CA GLU A 203 -26.06 10.64 -1.10
C GLU A 203 -25.54 11.23 -2.42
N VAL A 204 -24.25 11.07 -2.67
CA VAL A 204 -23.59 11.45 -3.93
C VAL A 204 -22.67 10.31 -4.41
N PRO A 205 -22.35 10.23 -5.70
CA PRO A 205 -21.47 9.20 -6.22
C PRO A 205 -20.03 9.36 -5.69
N ILE A 206 -19.34 8.23 -5.45
CA ILE A 206 -17.93 8.18 -5.02
C ILE A 206 -17.04 7.88 -6.22
N MET A 207 -16.08 8.76 -6.47
CA MET A 207 -15.02 8.58 -7.47
C MET A 207 -13.71 8.23 -6.77
N LEU A 208 -12.99 7.25 -7.30
CA LEU A 208 -11.68 6.85 -6.81
C LEU A 208 -10.64 7.11 -7.90
N SER A 209 -9.51 7.70 -7.56
CA SER A 209 -8.37 7.80 -8.46
C SER A 209 -7.08 7.36 -7.77
N VAL A 210 -6.47 6.30 -8.30
CA VAL A 210 -5.26 5.68 -7.76
C VAL A 210 -4.02 6.17 -8.48
N THR A 211 -2.92 6.33 -7.74
CA THR A 211 -1.62 6.66 -8.32
C THR A 211 -0.71 5.43 -8.28
N VAL A 212 -0.06 5.16 -9.40
CA VAL A 212 0.95 4.11 -9.54
C VAL A 212 2.34 4.72 -9.39
N SER A 213 3.20 4.07 -8.60
CA SER A 213 4.52 4.60 -8.25
C SER A 213 5.63 4.17 -9.20
N ASP A 214 5.42 3.11 -9.99
CA ASP A 214 6.42 2.54 -10.87
C ASP A 214 5.83 1.92 -12.15
N ILE A 215 6.73 1.41 -12.98
CA ILE A 215 6.43 0.73 -14.25
C ILE A 215 5.77 -0.64 -14.01
N GLY A 216 5.85 -1.18 -12.79
CA GLY A 216 5.21 -2.42 -12.37
C GLY A 216 3.70 -2.27 -12.08
N GLY A 217 3.17 -1.05 -12.12
CA GLY A 217 1.73 -0.80 -11.94
C GLY A 217 1.26 -1.02 -10.50
N ARG A 218 2.14 -0.83 -9.52
CA ARG A 218 1.81 -0.93 -8.09
C ARG A 218 1.61 0.44 -7.47
N THR A 219 0.77 0.49 -6.44
CA THR A 219 0.69 1.64 -5.54
C THR A 219 1.97 1.77 -4.71
N LEU A 220 2.17 2.91 -4.06
CA LEU A 220 3.28 3.08 -3.12
C LEU A 220 3.26 2.06 -1.98
N SER A 221 2.06 1.64 -1.54
CA SER A 221 1.86 0.58 -0.55
C SER A 221 2.10 -0.84 -1.09
N GLY A 222 2.54 -0.98 -2.35
CA GLY A 222 2.95 -2.23 -2.98
C GLY A 222 1.82 -3.05 -3.62
N GLN A 223 0.58 -2.54 -3.63
CA GLN A 223 -0.58 -3.27 -4.11
C GLN A 223 -0.77 -3.13 -5.63
N THR A 224 -1.14 -4.20 -6.33
CA THR A 224 -1.47 -4.13 -7.77
C THR A 224 -2.83 -3.48 -8.01
N LEU A 225 -3.09 -2.96 -9.21
CA LEU A 225 -4.39 -2.39 -9.58
C LEU A 225 -5.56 -3.39 -9.44
N ASP A 226 -5.33 -4.64 -9.82
CA ASP A 226 -6.30 -5.72 -9.68
C ASP A 226 -6.65 -5.99 -8.20
N ALA A 227 -5.63 -6.00 -7.34
CA ALA A 227 -5.81 -6.18 -5.90
C ALA A 227 -6.49 -4.97 -5.25
N PHE A 228 -6.20 -3.75 -5.73
CA PHE A 228 -6.88 -2.53 -5.33
C PHE A 228 -8.38 -2.61 -5.66
N LEU A 229 -8.76 -2.99 -6.89
CA LEU A 229 -10.17 -3.19 -7.26
C LEU A 229 -10.88 -4.16 -6.31
N ALA A 230 -10.25 -5.29 -5.99
CA ALA A 230 -10.81 -6.23 -5.03
C ALA A 230 -10.97 -5.65 -3.62
N SER A 231 -10.03 -4.82 -3.16
CA SER A 231 -10.09 -4.13 -1.86
C SER A 231 -11.25 -3.15 -1.74
N VAL A 232 -11.59 -2.44 -2.83
CA VAL A 232 -12.57 -1.32 -2.79
C VAL A 232 -13.95 -1.67 -3.34
N GLN A 233 -14.13 -2.82 -4.00
CA GLN A 233 -15.39 -3.20 -4.67
C GLN A 233 -16.64 -3.26 -3.77
N HIS A 234 -16.47 -3.23 -2.45
CA HIS A 234 -17.56 -3.21 -1.48
C HIS A 234 -18.32 -1.87 -1.49
N ALA A 235 -17.65 -0.80 -1.91
CA ALA A 235 -18.18 0.54 -1.97
C ALA A 235 -19.07 0.75 -3.20
N ASN A 236 -20.01 1.69 -3.11
CA ASN A 236 -20.82 2.13 -4.25
C ASN A 236 -20.03 3.06 -5.18
N ILE A 237 -19.03 2.51 -5.87
CA ILE A 237 -18.10 3.26 -6.71
C ILE A 237 -18.78 3.68 -8.01
N PHE A 238 -18.69 4.97 -8.31
CA PHE A 238 -19.15 5.53 -9.58
C PHE A 238 -18.08 5.43 -10.66
N SER A 239 -16.87 5.90 -10.34
CA SER A 239 -15.73 5.79 -11.24
C SER A 239 -14.47 5.38 -10.51
N VAL A 240 -13.61 4.65 -11.20
CA VAL A 240 -12.24 4.34 -10.78
C VAL A 240 -11.28 4.77 -11.88
N GLY A 241 -10.15 5.36 -11.50
CA GLY A 241 -9.24 5.91 -12.48
C GLY A 241 -7.83 6.09 -12.00
N LEU A 242 -7.05 6.76 -12.84
CA LEU A 242 -5.64 7.00 -12.62
C LEU A 242 -5.29 8.49 -12.76
N ASN A 243 -4.48 8.98 -11.82
CA ASN A 243 -3.96 10.34 -11.86
C ASN A 243 -2.55 10.47 -11.27
N CYS A 244 -1.91 11.59 -11.60
CA CYS A 244 -0.57 11.95 -11.15
C CYS A 244 0.50 10.91 -11.57
N SER A 245 1.74 11.09 -11.09
CA SER A 245 2.97 10.30 -11.37
C SER A 245 3.44 10.29 -12.83
N PHE A 246 2.56 10.00 -13.78
CA PHE A 246 2.89 9.76 -15.17
C PHE A 246 2.18 10.71 -16.13
N GLY A 247 2.79 10.93 -17.30
CA GLY A 247 2.14 11.55 -18.45
C GLY A 247 1.20 10.56 -19.16
N ALA A 248 0.46 11.05 -20.17
CA ALA A 248 -0.56 10.25 -20.84
C ALA A 248 0.02 8.97 -21.46
N ARG A 249 1.08 9.05 -22.27
CA ARG A 249 1.67 7.84 -22.87
C ARG A 249 2.02 6.73 -21.85
N GLN A 250 2.59 7.07 -20.70
CA GLN A 250 2.99 6.07 -19.70
C GLN A 250 1.80 5.51 -18.91
N LEU A 251 0.70 6.26 -18.80
CA LEU A 251 -0.47 5.84 -18.04
C LEU A 251 -1.36 4.85 -18.80
N LYS A 252 -1.32 4.89 -20.14
CA LYS A 252 -2.15 4.06 -21.03
C LYS A 252 -2.19 2.56 -20.68
N PRO A 253 -1.07 1.86 -20.47
CA PRO A 253 -1.11 0.41 -20.25
C PRO A 253 -1.86 0.03 -18.95
N PHE A 254 -1.75 0.87 -17.93
CA PHE A 254 -2.44 0.70 -16.66
C PHE A 254 -3.94 1.01 -16.78
N LEU A 255 -4.28 1.97 -17.65
CA LEU A 255 -5.65 2.30 -17.97
C LEU A 255 -6.35 1.17 -18.73
N GLU A 256 -5.66 0.54 -19.70
CA GLU A 256 -6.14 -0.66 -20.40
C GLU A 256 -6.42 -1.81 -19.42
N GLN A 257 -5.49 -2.05 -18.48
CA GLN A 257 -5.66 -3.05 -17.42
C GLN A 257 -6.93 -2.75 -16.60
N LEU A 258 -7.08 -1.52 -16.12
CA LEU A 258 -8.21 -1.11 -15.29
C LEU A 258 -9.54 -1.21 -16.04
N ALA A 259 -9.59 -0.67 -17.27
CA ALA A 259 -10.79 -0.68 -18.13
C ALA A 259 -11.24 -2.10 -18.49
N SER A 260 -10.32 -3.06 -18.57
CA SER A 260 -10.67 -4.46 -18.88
C SER A 260 -11.39 -5.19 -17.74
N ARG A 261 -11.31 -4.68 -16.50
CA ARG A 261 -11.76 -5.40 -15.29
C ARG A 261 -12.72 -4.63 -14.40
N ALA A 262 -12.68 -3.30 -14.41
CA ALA A 262 -13.48 -2.52 -13.49
C ALA A 262 -14.95 -2.46 -13.94
N PRO A 263 -15.91 -2.87 -13.08
CA PRO A 263 -17.34 -2.72 -13.35
C PRO A 263 -17.84 -1.29 -13.09
N TYR A 264 -16.97 -0.29 -13.23
CA TYR A 264 -17.21 1.12 -12.93
C TYR A 264 -16.83 1.98 -14.13
N TYR A 265 -17.25 3.25 -14.14
CA TYR A 265 -16.76 4.20 -15.13
C TYR A 265 -15.26 4.46 -14.93
N ILE A 266 -14.54 4.72 -16.02
CA ILE A 266 -13.10 4.93 -15.99
C ILE A 266 -12.75 6.41 -16.07
N SER A 267 -11.96 6.91 -15.12
CA SER A 267 -11.38 8.25 -15.17
C SER A 267 -9.87 8.22 -15.45
N ALA A 268 -9.37 9.22 -16.18
CA ALA A 268 -7.94 9.42 -16.36
C ALA A 268 -7.63 10.92 -16.40
N TYR A 269 -6.62 11.36 -15.64
CA TYR A 269 -6.17 12.74 -15.70
C TYR A 269 -4.66 12.80 -15.48
N PRO A 270 -3.87 12.58 -16.55
CA PRO A 270 -2.42 12.50 -16.47
C PRO A 270 -1.75 13.86 -16.23
N ASN A 271 -0.47 13.82 -15.86
CA ASN A 271 0.38 15.02 -15.82
C ASN A 271 0.71 15.51 -17.24
N ALA A 272 1.13 16.77 -17.37
CA ALA A 272 1.67 17.35 -18.61
C ALA A 272 3.09 16.81 -18.90
N GLY A 273 3.22 15.50 -18.98
CA GLY A 273 4.49 14.79 -19.07
C GLY A 273 5.19 14.65 -17.72
N LEU A 274 6.46 14.23 -17.77
CA LEU A 274 7.33 14.24 -16.59
C LEU A 274 7.93 15.64 -16.40
N PRO A 275 8.11 16.12 -15.15
CA PRO A 275 8.78 17.39 -14.92
C PRO A 275 10.21 17.34 -15.47
N ASN A 276 10.59 18.43 -16.12
CA ASN A 276 11.91 18.63 -16.67
C ASN A 276 12.92 18.93 -15.56
N SER A 277 14.16 19.15 -15.99
CA SER A 277 15.28 19.36 -15.10
C SER A 277 15.15 20.65 -14.24
N LEU A 278 14.25 21.56 -14.58
CA LEU A 278 13.98 22.79 -13.83
C LEU A 278 12.65 22.70 -13.05
N GLY A 279 12.07 21.50 -12.90
CA GLY A 279 10.79 21.29 -12.24
C GLY A 279 9.61 21.88 -13.00
N LYS A 280 9.73 22.07 -14.32
CA LYS A 280 8.67 22.58 -15.21
C LYS A 280 8.16 21.48 -16.13
N TYR A 281 6.93 21.62 -16.63
CA TYR A 281 6.35 20.68 -17.58
C TYR A 281 6.55 21.20 -19.00
N ASP A 282 7.23 20.42 -19.84
CA ASP A 282 7.59 20.81 -21.22
C ASP A 282 6.58 20.31 -22.26
N GLN A 283 5.74 19.32 -21.92
CA GLN A 283 4.73 18.80 -22.85
C GLN A 283 3.75 19.92 -23.19
N THR A 284 3.43 20.13 -24.47
CA THR A 284 2.46 21.16 -24.85
C THR A 284 1.03 20.64 -24.78
N PRO A 285 0.00 21.53 -24.75
CA PRO A 285 -1.41 21.14 -24.89
C PRO A 285 -1.67 20.24 -26.10
N ALA A 286 -1.10 20.59 -27.26
CA ALA A 286 -1.26 19.83 -28.49
C ALA A 286 -0.62 18.43 -28.42
N ASP A 287 0.54 18.30 -27.77
CA ASP A 287 1.21 17.01 -27.57
C ASP A 287 0.39 16.11 -26.63
N MET A 288 -0.11 16.67 -25.53
CA MET A 288 -0.95 15.92 -24.58
C MET A 288 -2.27 15.50 -25.24
N ALA A 289 -2.90 16.39 -26.00
CA ALA A 289 -4.11 16.11 -26.78
C ALA A 289 -3.90 14.97 -27.79
N HIS A 290 -2.74 14.92 -28.45
CA HIS A 290 -2.38 13.83 -29.34
C HIS A 290 -2.28 12.49 -28.60
N GLU A 291 -1.67 12.46 -27.41
CA GLU A 291 -1.54 11.23 -26.62
C GLU A 291 -2.88 10.76 -26.02
N VAL A 292 -3.68 11.70 -25.48
CA VAL A 292 -4.99 11.40 -24.88
C VAL A 292 -6.02 10.94 -25.92
N ARG A 293 -5.86 11.32 -27.19
CA ARG A 293 -6.72 10.84 -28.29
C ARG A 293 -6.79 9.32 -28.35
N GLU A 294 -5.68 8.63 -28.08
CA GLU A 294 -5.64 7.16 -28.09
C GLU A 294 -6.61 6.56 -27.05
N TYR A 295 -6.77 7.19 -25.89
CA TYR A 295 -7.72 6.72 -24.86
C TYR A 295 -9.16 6.75 -25.33
N ILE A 296 -9.49 7.78 -26.10
CA ILE A 296 -10.84 8.05 -26.61
C ILE A 296 -11.14 7.11 -27.78
N GLU A 297 -10.21 6.98 -28.73
CA GLU A 297 -10.35 6.13 -29.91
C GLU A 297 -10.45 4.64 -29.54
N GLU A 298 -9.72 4.21 -28.51
CA GLU A 298 -9.76 2.83 -28.00
C GLU A 298 -10.89 2.59 -27.00
N GLY A 299 -11.67 3.61 -26.63
CA GLY A 299 -12.83 3.49 -25.75
C GLY A 299 -12.45 3.09 -24.32
N LEU A 300 -11.35 3.64 -23.80
CA LEU A 300 -10.81 3.30 -22.48
C LEU A 300 -11.40 4.13 -21.33
N ILE A 301 -12.02 5.28 -21.62
CA ILE A 301 -12.41 6.25 -20.59
C ILE A 301 -13.85 6.75 -20.69
N ASN A 302 -14.34 7.23 -19.55
CA ASN A 302 -15.60 7.95 -19.38
C ASN A 302 -15.38 9.40 -18.92
N ILE A 303 -14.28 9.66 -18.21
CA ILE A 303 -13.92 10.98 -17.67
C ILE A 303 -12.45 11.26 -18.01
N ILE A 304 -12.16 12.42 -18.59
CA ILE A 304 -10.81 12.87 -18.93
C ILE A 304 -10.51 14.22 -18.29
N GLY A 305 -9.33 14.42 -17.71
CA GLY A 305 -8.91 15.70 -17.13
C GLY A 305 -7.41 15.90 -17.18
N GLY A 306 -6.88 16.79 -16.34
CA GLY A 306 -5.45 17.02 -16.21
C GLY A 306 -5.00 17.08 -14.74
N CYS A 307 -3.80 16.56 -14.46
CA CYS A 307 -3.17 16.70 -13.15
C CYS A 307 -2.00 17.70 -13.23
N CYS A 308 -0.85 17.40 -12.61
CA CYS A 308 0.23 18.37 -12.44
C CYS A 308 0.77 18.88 -13.78
N GLY A 309 0.96 20.20 -13.87
CA GLY A 309 1.46 20.87 -15.08
C GLY A 309 0.39 21.24 -16.10
N THR A 310 -0.85 20.77 -15.93
CA THR A 310 -1.95 21.12 -16.82
C THR A 310 -2.59 22.46 -16.43
N THR A 311 -3.04 23.20 -17.45
CA THR A 311 -3.73 24.48 -17.33
C THR A 311 -5.01 24.46 -18.16
N ASP A 312 -5.78 25.55 -18.12
CA ASP A 312 -6.96 25.75 -18.95
C ASP A 312 -6.69 25.55 -20.46
N ALA A 313 -5.47 25.87 -20.93
CA ALA A 313 -5.06 25.62 -22.31
C ALA A 313 -5.06 24.13 -22.70
N TYR A 314 -4.78 23.22 -21.76
CA TYR A 314 -4.83 21.77 -22.01
C TYR A 314 -6.27 21.28 -22.06
N ILE A 315 -7.10 21.74 -21.12
CA ILE A 315 -8.51 21.41 -21.05
C ILE A 315 -9.25 21.91 -22.30
N ALA A 316 -8.84 23.04 -22.88
CA ALA A 316 -9.42 23.59 -24.10
C ALA A 316 -9.27 22.70 -25.34
N GLU A 317 -8.32 21.77 -25.34
CA GLU A 317 -8.13 20.80 -26.45
C GLU A 317 -9.14 19.63 -26.38
N TYR A 318 -9.68 19.32 -25.20
CA TYR A 318 -10.49 18.12 -24.98
C TYR A 318 -11.91 18.16 -25.57
N PRO A 319 -12.65 19.29 -25.58
CA PRO A 319 -14.01 19.34 -26.12
C PRO A 319 -14.11 18.82 -27.56
N ALA A 320 -13.16 19.18 -28.42
CA ALA A 320 -13.13 18.73 -29.81
C ALA A 320 -12.74 17.24 -29.94
N LEU A 321 -11.93 16.72 -29.02
CA LEU A 321 -11.53 15.31 -29.02
C LEU A 321 -12.67 14.38 -28.59
N VAL A 322 -13.49 14.80 -27.61
CA VAL A 322 -14.56 13.96 -27.07
C VAL A 322 -15.88 14.09 -27.85
N GLU A 323 -15.99 15.04 -28.76
CA GLU A 323 -17.20 15.27 -29.54
C GLU A 323 -17.55 14.05 -30.41
N GLY A 324 -18.72 13.45 -30.17
CA GLY A 324 -19.18 12.26 -30.88
C GLY A 324 -18.46 10.96 -30.50
N ALA A 325 -17.51 11.01 -29.57
CA ALA A 325 -16.83 9.82 -29.06
C ALA A 325 -17.78 8.96 -28.22
N LYS A 326 -17.58 7.64 -28.28
CA LYS A 326 -18.34 6.69 -27.46
C LYS A 326 -17.64 6.53 -26.11
N PRO A 327 -18.34 6.73 -24.98
CA PRO A 327 -17.76 6.47 -23.67
C PRO A 327 -17.48 4.98 -23.48
N HIS A 328 -16.49 4.66 -22.65
CA HIS A 328 -16.20 3.29 -22.24
C HIS A 328 -17.43 2.60 -21.63
N VAL A 329 -17.57 1.31 -21.91
CA VAL A 329 -18.63 0.46 -21.32
C VAL A 329 -17.99 -0.32 -20.18
N PRO A 330 -18.39 -0.08 -18.92
CA PRO A 330 -17.85 -0.79 -17.76
C PRO A 330 -17.87 -2.32 -17.93
N ALA A 331 -16.86 -2.98 -17.36
CA ALA A 331 -16.78 -4.43 -17.37
C ALA A 331 -17.95 -5.08 -16.61
N SER A 332 -18.18 -6.37 -16.83
CA SER A 332 -19.15 -7.11 -16.01
C SER A 332 -18.61 -7.28 -14.58
N ALA A 333 -19.50 -7.22 -13.60
CA ALA A 333 -19.15 -7.55 -12.22
C ALA A 333 -18.59 -8.99 -12.14
N PRO A 334 -17.61 -9.25 -11.26
CA PRO A 334 -17.02 -10.58 -11.13
C PRO A 334 -18.07 -11.61 -10.71
N ASP A 335 -17.98 -12.80 -11.29
CA ASP A 335 -18.84 -13.96 -11.01
C ASP A 335 -18.20 -14.95 -10.02
N CYS A 336 -17.09 -14.55 -9.40
CA CYS A 336 -16.33 -15.33 -8.43
C CYS A 336 -15.88 -14.47 -7.24
N MET A 337 -15.44 -15.12 -6.16
CA MET A 337 -14.88 -14.41 -5.02
C MET A 337 -13.53 -13.79 -5.39
N TRP A 338 -13.42 -12.50 -5.13
CA TRP A 338 -12.16 -11.77 -5.16
C TRP A 338 -11.73 -11.46 -3.74
N LEU A 339 -10.52 -11.90 -3.39
CA LEU A 339 -9.80 -11.54 -2.18
C LEU A 339 -8.50 -10.83 -2.57
N SER A 340 -7.88 -10.10 -1.64
CA SER A 340 -6.58 -9.52 -1.93
C SER A 340 -5.69 -9.39 -0.69
N GLY A 341 -4.40 -9.60 -0.91
CA GLY A 341 -3.33 -9.00 -0.13
C GLY A 341 -2.78 -7.80 -0.90
N LEU A 342 -1.48 -7.81 -1.20
CA LEU A 342 -0.87 -6.95 -2.23
C LEU A 342 -1.20 -7.41 -3.65
N GLU A 343 -1.61 -8.67 -3.80
CA GLU A 343 -2.00 -9.28 -5.07
C GLU A 343 -3.43 -9.83 -5.01
N LEU A 344 -4.04 -9.96 -6.19
CA LEU A 344 -5.41 -10.46 -6.33
C LEU A 344 -5.40 -11.98 -6.21
N LEU A 345 -6.33 -12.51 -5.40
CA LEU A 345 -6.70 -13.92 -5.44
C LEU A 345 -8.13 -14.03 -5.98
N GLU A 346 -8.26 -14.55 -7.21
CA GLU A 346 -9.55 -14.89 -7.81
C GLU A 346 -9.89 -16.36 -7.52
N VAL A 347 -10.90 -16.63 -6.69
CA VAL A 347 -11.31 -18.00 -6.37
C VAL A 347 -12.17 -18.56 -7.51
N LYS A 348 -11.50 -18.96 -8.59
CA LYS A 348 -12.13 -19.55 -9.77
C LYS A 348 -12.12 -21.09 -9.69
N PRO A 349 -13.03 -21.77 -10.44
CA PRO A 349 -13.05 -23.23 -10.48
C PRO A 349 -11.72 -23.89 -10.86
N GLU A 350 -10.84 -23.20 -11.60
CA GLU A 350 -9.52 -23.72 -12.00
C GLU A 350 -8.53 -23.84 -10.83
N ILE A 351 -8.71 -23.07 -9.74
CA ILE A 351 -7.86 -23.18 -8.55
C ILE A 351 -8.13 -24.48 -7.79
N ASN A 352 -9.25 -25.17 -8.06
CA ASN A 352 -9.72 -26.42 -7.45
C ASN A 352 -9.98 -26.32 -5.94
N PHE A 353 -8.98 -25.95 -5.13
CA PHE A 353 -9.08 -25.83 -3.68
C PHE A 353 -8.12 -24.77 -3.13
N VAL A 354 -8.62 -23.87 -2.29
CA VAL A 354 -7.81 -22.83 -1.63
C VAL A 354 -7.32 -23.31 -0.26
N ASN A 355 -6.00 -23.49 -0.14
CA ASN A 355 -5.37 -23.81 1.15
C ASN A 355 -5.26 -22.55 2.03
N VAL A 356 -5.95 -22.55 3.16
CA VAL A 356 -5.83 -21.52 4.19
C VAL A 356 -4.87 -22.03 5.28
N GLY A 357 -3.73 -21.36 5.46
CA GLY A 357 -2.68 -21.82 6.38
C GLY A 357 -3.03 -21.66 7.86
N GLU A 358 -3.12 -22.77 8.60
CA GLU A 358 -3.61 -22.85 9.99
C GLU A 358 -2.59 -22.52 11.11
N ARG A 359 -1.30 -22.38 10.79
CA ARG A 359 -0.22 -22.45 11.81
C ARG A 359 0.01 -21.17 12.59
N CYS A 360 -0.52 -20.03 12.12
CA CYS A 360 -0.47 -18.75 12.82
C CYS A 360 -1.61 -18.61 13.83
N ASN A 361 -1.80 -19.67 14.63
CA ASN A 361 -2.90 -19.80 15.58
C ASN A 361 -2.34 -20.13 16.96
N VAL A 362 -2.54 -19.24 17.94
CA VAL A 362 -2.01 -19.43 19.30
C VAL A 362 -2.65 -20.63 20.02
N ALA A 363 -3.92 -20.94 19.74
CA ALA A 363 -4.59 -22.11 20.31
C ALA A 363 -4.16 -23.42 19.64
N GLY A 364 -3.88 -23.40 18.33
CA GLY A 364 -3.55 -24.56 17.51
C GLY A 364 -2.05 -24.91 17.43
N SER A 365 -1.16 -23.93 17.59
CA SER A 365 0.29 -24.07 17.36
C SER A 365 1.10 -23.70 18.59
N ARG A 366 1.63 -24.72 19.29
CA ARG A 366 2.50 -24.52 20.47
C ARG A 366 3.73 -23.67 20.17
N LYS A 367 4.30 -23.81 18.97
CA LYS A 367 5.45 -23.01 18.53
C LYS A 367 5.04 -21.54 18.40
N PHE A 368 3.92 -21.26 17.75
CA PHE A 368 3.43 -19.90 17.54
C PHE A 368 3.07 -19.21 18.86
N LEU A 369 2.29 -19.88 19.73
CA LEU A 369 1.95 -19.40 21.07
C LEU A 369 3.20 -19.00 21.87
N ARG A 370 4.23 -19.85 21.88
CA ARG A 370 5.50 -19.55 22.57
C ARG A 370 6.13 -18.27 22.01
N LEU A 371 6.21 -18.13 20.69
CA LEU A 371 6.86 -16.98 20.05
C LEU A 371 6.11 -15.67 20.31
N ILE A 372 4.78 -15.68 20.28
CA ILE A 372 3.95 -14.51 20.61
C ILE A 372 4.08 -14.14 22.10
N ASN A 373 4.05 -15.14 23.00
CA ASN A 373 4.26 -14.92 24.43
C ASN A 373 5.66 -14.35 24.73
N GLU A 374 6.70 -14.85 24.06
CA GLU A 374 8.09 -14.39 24.20
C GLU A 374 8.38 -13.10 23.40
N LYS A 375 7.39 -12.53 22.70
CA LYS A 375 7.53 -11.33 21.85
C LYS A 375 8.57 -11.50 20.71
N LYS A 376 8.81 -12.73 20.30
CA LYS A 376 9.69 -13.10 19.17
C LYS A 376 8.93 -13.03 17.86
N TYR A 377 8.43 -11.85 17.52
CA TYR A 377 7.56 -11.67 16.35
C TYR A 377 8.26 -11.99 15.03
N ASP A 378 9.57 -11.75 14.91
CA ASP A 378 10.32 -12.07 13.69
C ASP A 378 10.35 -13.57 13.38
N GLU A 379 10.54 -14.39 14.42
CA GLU A 379 10.43 -15.84 14.30
C GLU A 379 8.97 -16.29 14.08
N ALA A 380 7.99 -15.52 14.55
CA ALA A 380 6.58 -15.81 14.28
C ALA A 380 6.20 -15.49 12.82
N LEU A 381 6.77 -14.44 12.23
CA LEU A 381 6.61 -14.10 10.81
C LEU A 381 7.18 -15.18 9.89
N SER A 382 8.26 -15.87 10.29
CA SER A 382 8.80 -16.97 9.48
C SER A 382 7.82 -18.15 9.39
N ILE A 383 6.95 -18.36 10.38
CA ILE A 383 5.86 -19.35 10.30
C ILE A 383 4.85 -18.95 9.23
N ALA A 384 4.42 -17.68 9.21
CA ALA A 384 3.50 -17.19 8.18
C ALA A 384 4.11 -17.29 6.77
N ARG A 385 5.38 -16.88 6.62
CA ARG A 385 6.11 -16.96 5.35
C ARG A 385 6.23 -18.40 4.84
N GLN A 386 6.63 -19.32 5.71
CA GLN A 386 6.75 -20.73 5.35
C GLN A 386 5.42 -21.30 4.85
N GLN A 387 4.29 -20.92 5.45
CA GLN A 387 2.99 -21.40 4.97
C GLN A 387 2.68 -20.93 3.54
N VAL A 388 3.03 -19.69 3.22
CA VAL A 388 2.86 -19.16 1.86
C VAL A 388 3.78 -19.87 0.87
N GLU A 389 5.03 -20.15 1.26
CA GLU A 389 6.00 -20.92 0.45
C GLU A 389 5.56 -22.38 0.26
N ASP A 390 4.91 -22.97 1.26
CA ASP A 390 4.33 -24.32 1.22
C ASP A 390 3.02 -24.37 0.43
N GLY A 391 2.52 -23.24 -0.09
CA GLY A 391 1.36 -23.19 -0.99
C GLY A 391 0.04 -22.72 -0.33
N ALA A 392 0.09 -22.09 0.84
CA ALA A 392 -1.07 -21.37 1.36
C ALA A 392 -1.38 -20.16 0.47
N LEU A 393 -2.64 -20.09 0.02
CA LEU A 393 -3.17 -18.98 -0.76
C LEU A 393 -3.83 -17.92 0.14
N VAL A 394 -4.12 -18.27 1.39
CA VAL A 394 -4.61 -17.38 2.45
C VAL A 394 -3.93 -17.78 3.76
N VAL A 395 -3.64 -16.84 4.66
CA VAL A 395 -3.09 -17.15 5.99
C VAL A 395 -4.12 -16.85 7.07
N ASP A 396 -4.45 -17.85 7.88
CA ASP A 396 -5.30 -17.71 9.07
C ASP A 396 -4.46 -17.21 10.25
N VAL A 397 -4.93 -16.15 10.93
CA VAL A 397 -4.24 -15.53 12.07
C VAL A 397 -5.18 -15.50 13.25
N ASN A 398 -4.83 -16.22 14.32
CA ASN A 398 -5.58 -16.28 15.56
C ASN A 398 -4.69 -15.93 16.76
N MET A 399 -5.13 -14.97 17.58
CA MET A 399 -4.44 -14.48 18.78
C MET A 399 -5.23 -14.70 20.08
N ASP A 400 -6.26 -15.53 20.04
CA ASP A 400 -7.13 -15.81 21.19
C ASP A 400 -6.44 -16.78 22.17
N ASP A 401 -5.87 -16.22 23.24
CA ASP A 401 -5.41 -16.96 24.41
C ASP A 401 -5.77 -16.20 25.69
N GLY A 402 -6.08 -16.93 26.76
CA GLY A 402 -6.49 -16.33 28.04
C GLY A 402 -5.41 -15.51 28.74
N LEU A 403 -4.14 -15.66 28.33
CA LEU A 403 -3.00 -14.92 28.88
C LEU A 403 -2.55 -13.75 27.99
N LEU A 404 -3.12 -13.61 26.79
CA LEU A 404 -2.75 -12.58 25.82
C LEU A 404 -3.80 -11.47 25.75
N ASP A 405 -3.35 -10.24 25.49
CA ASP A 405 -4.22 -9.19 24.97
C ASP A 405 -4.40 -9.39 23.46
N ALA A 406 -5.34 -10.26 23.10
CA ALA A 406 -5.59 -10.67 21.72
C ALA A 406 -5.76 -9.49 20.75
N LYS A 407 -6.38 -8.38 21.19
CA LYS A 407 -6.57 -7.19 20.34
C LYS A 407 -5.24 -6.53 20.01
N THR A 408 -4.39 -6.33 21.02
CA THR A 408 -3.06 -5.75 20.86
C THR A 408 -2.15 -6.66 20.05
N GLU A 409 -2.13 -7.96 20.34
CA GLU A 409 -1.30 -8.93 19.61
C GLU A 409 -1.71 -9.04 18.14
N MET A 410 -3.02 -9.06 17.84
CA MET A 410 -3.54 -9.08 16.47
C MET A 410 -3.08 -7.85 15.71
N THR A 411 -3.24 -6.66 16.30
CA THR A 411 -2.85 -5.39 15.69
C THR A 411 -1.36 -5.36 15.37
N ILE A 412 -0.50 -5.72 16.34
CA ILE A 412 0.95 -5.74 16.16
C ILE A 412 1.33 -6.73 15.06
N PHE A 413 0.83 -7.96 15.13
CA PHE A 413 1.24 -9.00 14.20
C PHE A 413 0.76 -8.75 12.78
N LEU A 414 -0.46 -8.24 12.58
CA LEU A 414 -0.95 -7.86 11.26
C LEU A 414 -0.17 -6.67 10.69
N ASN A 415 0.15 -5.66 11.50
CA ASN A 415 1.01 -4.55 11.05
C ASN A 415 2.39 -5.02 10.60
N LEU A 416 2.95 -6.03 11.28
CA LEU A 416 4.20 -6.68 10.89
C LEU A 416 4.06 -7.51 9.62
N ILE A 417 2.98 -8.30 9.48
CA ILE A 417 2.67 -9.03 8.24
C ILE A 417 2.62 -8.06 7.05
N MET A 418 1.98 -6.90 7.22
CA MET A 418 1.91 -5.89 6.15
C MET A 418 3.26 -5.26 5.78
N SER A 419 4.26 -5.35 6.67
CA SER A 419 5.65 -4.98 6.38
C SER A 419 6.47 -6.08 5.68
N GLU A 420 5.90 -7.28 5.52
CA GLU A 420 6.56 -8.48 4.99
C GLU A 420 5.93 -8.91 3.66
N PRO A 421 6.49 -8.51 2.51
CA PRO A 421 5.76 -8.60 1.24
C PRO A 421 5.43 -9.99 0.72
N GLU A 422 6.29 -10.98 1.01
CA GLU A 422 6.00 -12.37 0.67
C GLU A 422 4.78 -12.92 1.42
N ILE A 423 4.49 -12.37 2.61
CA ILE A 423 3.29 -12.70 3.38
C ILE A 423 2.13 -11.81 2.94
N ALA A 424 2.36 -10.50 2.88
CA ALA A 424 1.35 -9.51 2.54
C ALA A 424 0.77 -9.68 1.13
N ARG A 425 1.46 -10.39 0.21
CA ARG A 425 0.92 -10.67 -1.13
C ARG A 425 -0.38 -11.48 -1.11
N VAL A 426 -0.55 -12.39 -0.15
CA VAL A 426 -1.76 -13.20 -0.02
C VAL A 426 -2.78 -12.56 0.94
N PRO A 427 -4.09 -12.83 0.78
CA PRO A 427 -5.11 -12.40 1.73
C PRO A 427 -4.90 -13.00 3.12
N ILE A 428 -5.38 -12.29 4.14
CA ILE A 428 -5.37 -12.74 5.54
C ILE A 428 -6.79 -13.08 5.98
N MET A 429 -6.94 -14.21 6.68
CA MET A 429 -8.14 -14.59 7.42
C MET A 429 -7.92 -14.21 8.89
N ILE A 430 -8.70 -13.24 9.37
CA ILE A 430 -8.63 -12.76 10.77
C ILE A 430 -9.51 -13.69 11.60
N ASP A 431 -8.89 -14.48 12.47
CA ASP A 431 -9.58 -15.44 13.32
C ASP A 431 -9.64 -15.00 14.79
N SER A 432 -10.86 -14.80 15.30
CA SER A 432 -11.11 -14.55 16.71
C SER A 432 -12.57 -14.82 17.09
N SER A 433 -12.76 -15.27 18.31
CA SER A 433 -14.06 -15.38 18.98
C SER A 433 -14.58 -14.04 19.52
N LYS A 434 -13.72 -13.01 19.56
CA LYS A 434 -13.99 -11.68 20.11
C LYS A 434 -14.13 -10.64 18.99
N TRP A 435 -15.27 -9.97 18.93
CA TRP A 435 -15.58 -9.02 17.88
C TRP A 435 -14.59 -7.84 17.83
N GLU A 436 -14.19 -7.33 18.98
CA GLU A 436 -13.24 -6.22 19.09
C GLU A 436 -11.84 -6.54 18.54
N VAL A 437 -11.48 -7.82 18.45
CA VAL A 437 -10.22 -8.28 17.86
C VAL A 437 -10.35 -8.35 16.33
N ILE A 438 -11.49 -8.87 15.84
CA ILE A 438 -11.81 -8.87 14.40
C ILE A 438 -11.78 -7.46 13.85
N GLU A 439 -12.49 -6.52 14.49
CA GLU A 439 -12.56 -5.14 14.03
C GLU A 439 -11.19 -4.45 14.06
N ALA A 440 -10.38 -4.70 15.10
CA ALA A 440 -9.01 -4.19 15.16
C ALA A 440 -8.15 -4.74 14.00
N GLY A 441 -8.31 -6.01 13.65
CA GLY A 441 -7.58 -6.61 12.54
C GLY A 441 -8.00 -6.05 11.17
N LEU A 442 -9.30 -5.79 10.96
CA LEU A 442 -9.81 -5.19 9.72
C LEU A 442 -9.21 -3.81 9.46
N LYS A 443 -8.93 -3.05 10.53
CA LYS A 443 -8.29 -1.73 10.49
C LYS A 443 -6.80 -1.76 10.16
N CYS A 444 -6.17 -2.94 10.10
CA CYS A 444 -4.75 -3.12 9.78
C CYS A 444 -4.50 -3.53 8.31
N LEU A 445 -5.53 -3.98 7.58
CA LEU A 445 -5.35 -4.66 6.30
C LEU A 445 -5.84 -3.83 5.10
N GLN A 446 -4.89 -3.51 4.20
CA GLN A 446 -5.18 -2.79 2.95
C GLN A 446 -5.92 -3.66 1.91
N GLY A 447 -5.70 -4.98 1.97
CA GLY A 447 -6.35 -5.98 1.12
C GLY A 447 -7.82 -6.27 1.49
N LYS A 448 -8.51 -7.03 0.65
CA LYS A 448 -9.79 -7.67 0.98
C LYS A 448 -9.53 -8.99 1.72
N SER A 449 -9.67 -8.93 3.03
CA SER A 449 -9.47 -10.03 3.98
C SER A 449 -10.72 -10.89 4.17
N ILE A 450 -10.59 -11.95 4.97
CA ILE A 450 -11.70 -12.79 5.43
C ILE A 450 -11.86 -12.64 6.94
N VAL A 451 -13.09 -12.48 7.43
CA VAL A 451 -13.41 -12.56 8.86
C VAL A 451 -13.80 -13.98 9.24
N ASN A 452 -13.09 -14.55 10.21
CA ASN A 452 -13.35 -15.86 10.80
C ASN A 452 -13.65 -15.68 12.31
N SER A 453 -14.89 -15.66 12.76
CA SER A 453 -16.13 -15.86 12.02
C SER A 453 -17.29 -15.13 12.67
N ILE A 454 -18.44 -15.10 11.99
CA ILE A 454 -19.73 -14.67 12.54
C ILE A 454 -20.71 -15.84 12.58
N SER A 455 -21.73 -15.75 13.43
CA SER A 455 -22.76 -16.80 13.57
C SER A 455 -24.06 -16.24 14.15
N LEU A 456 -25.11 -17.07 14.16
CA LEU A 456 -26.41 -16.74 14.75
C LEU A 456 -26.49 -17.06 16.26
N LYS A 457 -25.37 -17.42 16.91
CA LYS A 457 -25.33 -17.87 18.31
C LYS A 457 -25.90 -16.83 19.29
N GLU A 458 -25.70 -15.55 19.02
CA GLU A 458 -26.17 -14.40 19.84
C GLU A 458 -27.47 -13.79 19.29
N GLY A 459 -28.10 -14.47 18.33
CA GLY A 459 -29.31 -14.00 17.68
C GLY A 459 -29.06 -13.22 16.39
N GLU A 460 -30.17 -12.89 15.73
CA GLU A 460 -30.18 -12.28 14.40
C GLU A 460 -29.66 -10.84 14.37
N GLU A 461 -29.96 -10.02 15.38
CA GLU A 461 -29.59 -8.61 15.39
C GLU A 461 -28.07 -8.41 15.41
N VAL A 462 -27.37 -9.09 16.32
CA VAL A 462 -25.90 -9.07 16.43
C VAL A 462 -25.25 -9.63 15.16
N PHE A 463 -25.78 -10.73 14.62
CA PHE A 463 -25.29 -11.30 13.36
C PHE A 463 -25.37 -10.30 12.19
N LEU A 464 -26.49 -9.59 12.05
CA LEU A 464 -26.68 -8.59 11.00
C LEU A 464 -25.85 -7.33 11.25
N GLU A 465 -25.64 -6.92 12.49
CA GLU A 465 -24.76 -5.81 12.85
C GLU A 465 -23.32 -6.10 12.42
N HIS A 466 -22.77 -7.24 12.85
CA HIS A 466 -21.43 -7.68 12.47
C HIS A 466 -21.29 -7.81 10.95
N ALA A 467 -22.28 -8.38 10.26
CA ALA A 467 -22.26 -8.49 8.80
C ALA A 467 -22.27 -7.12 8.08
N ARG A 468 -23.00 -6.11 8.61
CA ARG A 468 -22.94 -4.75 8.05
C ARG A 468 -21.56 -4.14 8.21
N ILE A 469 -20.93 -4.31 9.37
CA ILE A 469 -19.60 -3.80 9.64
C ILE A 469 -18.55 -4.47 8.73
N ILE A 470 -18.63 -5.80 8.56
CA ILE A 470 -17.75 -6.54 7.63
C ILE A 470 -17.87 -5.98 6.20
N ARG A 471 -19.11 -5.74 5.75
CA ARG A 471 -19.37 -5.14 4.43
C ARG A 471 -18.77 -3.73 4.33
N GLN A 472 -18.90 -2.90 5.36
CA GLN A 472 -18.33 -1.55 5.40
C GLN A 472 -16.79 -1.54 5.35
N TYR A 473 -16.13 -2.53 5.96
CA TYR A 473 -14.67 -2.69 5.85
C TYR A 473 -14.22 -3.40 4.56
N GLY A 474 -15.16 -3.92 3.77
CA GLY A 474 -14.88 -4.60 2.52
C GLY A 474 -14.23 -5.97 2.65
N ALA A 475 -14.62 -6.77 3.65
CA ALA A 475 -14.11 -8.12 3.86
C ALA A 475 -15.14 -9.21 3.50
N ALA A 476 -14.66 -10.42 3.22
CA ALA A 476 -15.49 -11.62 3.16
C ALA A 476 -15.76 -12.17 4.57
N ALA A 477 -16.76 -13.05 4.73
CA ALA A 477 -17.15 -13.58 6.03
C ALA A 477 -17.27 -15.11 6.02
N VAL A 478 -16.59 -15.75 6.97
CA VAL A 478 -16.91 -17.11 7.40
C VAL A 478 -18.13 -17.07 8.31
N VAL A 479 -19.15 -17.83 7.94
CA VAL A 479 -20.41 -17.98 8.66
C VAL A 479 -20.48 -19.39 9.21
N MET A 480 -20.30 -19.52 10.52
CA MET A 480 -20.37 -20.81 11.21
C MET A 480 -21.82 -21.31 11.24
N ALA A 481 -22.01 -22.61 11.04
CA ALA A 481 -23.29 -23.29 11.28
C ALA A 481 -23.59 -23.42 12.79
N PHE A 482 -23.76 -22.29 13.46
CA PHE A 482 -24.05 -22.16 14.88
C PHE A 482 -25.16 -21.13 15.05
N ASP A 483 -26.26 -21.51 15.70
CA ASP A 483 -27.39 -20.64 16.00
C ASP A 483 -27.73 -20.64 17.50
N GLU A 484 -28.84 -20.02 17.87
CA GLU A 484 -29.31 -19.89 19.26
C GLU A 484 -29.60 -21.26 19.92
N LYS A 485 -29.71 -22.34 19.14
CA LYS A 485 -29.90 -23.72 19.62
C LYS A 485 -28.57 -24.46 19.82
N GLY A 486 -27.44 -23.85 19.47
CA GLY A 486 -26.12 -24.46 19.60
C GLY A 486 -25.44 -24.73 18.25
N GLN A 487 -24.36 -25.50 18.30
CA GLN A 487 -23.61 -25.92 17.13
C GLN A 487 -24.39 -26.97 16.33
N ALA A 488 -24.44 -26.81 14.99
CA ALA A 488 -25.10 -27.79 14.12
C ALA A 488 -24.22 -29.02 13.90
N ASP A 489 -24.71 -30.17 14.38
CA ASP A 489 -24.01 -31.47 14.40
C ASP A 489 -24.47 -32.42 13.26
N THR A 490 -25.74 -32.40 12.89
CA THR A 490 -26.32 -33.21 11.80
C THR A 490 -26.44 -32.46 10.47
N ALA A 491 -26.46 -33.16 9.33
CA ALA A 491 -26.61 -32.56 7.99
C ALA A 491 -27.84 -31.66 7.89
N ALA A 492 -28.99 -32.12 8.40
CA ALA A 492 -30.24 -31.36 8.40
C ALA A 492 -30.12 -30.04 9.17
N ARG A 493 -29.47 -30.05 10.34
CA ARG A 493 -29.24 -28.84 11.14
C ARG A 493 -28.25 -27.90 10.47
N LYS A 494 -27.16 -28.42 9.90
CA LYS A 494 -26.18 -27.62 9.15
C LYS A 494 -26.85 -26.87 7.99
N ILE A 495 -27.68 -27.59 7.22
CA ILE A 495 -28.47 -27.02 6.11
C ILE A 495 -29.44 -25.93 6.60
N GLU A 496 -30.21 -26.19 7.65
CA GLU A 496 -31.18 -25.22 8.21
C GLU A 496 -30.50 -23.90 8.59
N VAL A 497 -29.38 -23.97 9.31
CA VAL A 497 -28.65 -22.79 9.79
C VAL A 497 -28.02 -22.02 8.62
N CYS A 498 -27.31 -22.70 7.72
CA CYS A 498 -26.70 -22.05 6.55
C CYS A 498 -27.74 -21.40 5.64
N GLN A 499 -28.88 -22.06 5.40
CA GLN A 499 -29.97 -21.49 4.62
C GLN A 499 -30.55 -20.23 5.28
N ARG A 500 -30.79 -20.25 6.60
CA ARG A 500 -31.28 -19.09 7.34
C ARG A 500 -30.29 -17.93 7.25
N ALA A 501 -29.01 -18.18 7.52
CA ALA A 501 -27.98 -17.16 7.48
C ALA A 501 -27.81 -16.55 6.07
N TYR A 502 -27.82 -17.37 5.01
CA TYR A 502 -27.76 -16.88 3.63
C TYR A 502 -28.91 -15.91 3.31
N ARG A 503 -30.14 -16.26 3.68
CA ARG A 503 -31.31 -15.42 3.46
C ARG A 503 -31.22 -14.09 4.22
N LEU A 504 -30.71 -14.12 5.45
CA LEU A 504 -30.48 -12.90 6.23
C LEU A 504 -29.42 -12.00 5.58
N LEU A 505 -28.30 -12.56 5.14
CA LEU A 505 -27.21 -11.80 4.53
C LEU A 505 -27.59 -11.23 3.16
N VAL A 506 -28.09 -12.09 2.26
CA VAL A 506 -28.38 -11.69 0.88
C VAL A 506 -29.67 -10.87 0.80
N ASP A 507 -30.76 -11.33 1.41
CA ASP A 507 -32.08 -10.71 1.20
C ASP A 507 -32.31 -9.47 2.07
N LYS A 508 -31.71 -9.36 3.28
CA LYS A 508 -31.95 -8.22 4.19
C LYS A 508 -30.91 -7.11 4.11
N ILE A 509 -29.63 -7.42 3.90
CA ILE A 509 -28.55 -6.42 3.89
C ILE A 509 -27.81 -6.32 2.56
N GLY A 510 -28.20 -7.11 1.55
CA GLY A 510 -27.56 -7.11 0.24
C GLY A 510 -26.08 -7.48 0.30
N PHE A 511 -25.71 -8.40 1.19
CA PHE A 511 -24.34 -8.90 1.27
C PHE A 511 -24.03 -9.67 -0.03
N ASN A 512 -22.86 -9.43 -0.62
CA ASN A 512 -22.46 -10.12 -1.85
C ASN A 512 -22.37 -11.63 -1.59
N PRO A 513 -23.15 -12.48 -2.29
CA PRO A 513 -23.12 -13.92 -2.04
C PRO A 513 -21.74 -14.55 -2.28
N HIS A 514 -20.93 -13.98 -3.19
CA HIS A 514 -19.55 -14.42 -3.43
C HIS A 514 -18.61 -14.14 -2.26
N ASP A 515 -19.00 -13.30 -1.29
CA ASP A 515 -18.21 -12.99 -0.10
C ASP A 515 -18.65 -13.80 1.12
N ILE A 516 -19.59 -14.74 0.95
CA ILE A 516 -20.09 -15.62 2.01
C ILE A 516 -19.38 -16.98 1.93
N ILE A 517 -18.68 -17.35 3.00
CA ILE A 517 -18.06 -18.66 3.17
C ILE A 517 -18.80 -19.37 4.31
N PHE A 518 -19.47 -20.48 4.05
CA PHE A 518 -20.04 -21.28 5.12
C PHE A 518 -19.01 -22.23 5.71
N ASP A 519 -18.96 -22.32 7.04
CA ASP A 519 -18.33 -23.42 7.76
C ASP A 519 -19.43 -24.28 8.40
N PRO A 520 -19.78 -25.43 7.79
CA PRO A 520 -20.75 -26.38 8.35
C PRO A 520 -20.29 -27.07 9.65
N ASN A 521 -19.17 -26.68 10.25
CA ASN A 521 -18.45 -27.30 11.38
C ASN A 521 -17.87 -28.67 11.04
N VAL A 522 -16.56 -28.72 10.80
CA VAL A 522 -15.79 -29.98 10.84
C VAL A 522 -15.62 -30.40 12.30
N LEU A 523 -16.21 -31.53 12.68
CA LEU A 523 -16.18 -32.06 14.05
C LEU A 523 -15.35 -33.35 14.13
N ALA A 524 -14.87 -33.66 15.33
CA ALA A 524 -14.02 -34.84 15.57
C ALA A 524 -14.81 -36.15 15.41
N VAL A 525 -14.22 -37.10 14.69
CA VAL A 525 -14.74 -38.47 14.52
C VAL A 525 -13.88 -39.48 15.29
N ALA A 526 -14.34 -40.72 15.39
CA ALA A 526 -13.66 -41.80 16.12
C ALA A 526 -13.37 -41.44 17.60
N THR A 527 -14.29 -40.73 18.26
CA THR A 527 -14.16 -40.33 19.66
C THR A 527 -14.61 -41.43 20.64
N GLY A 528 -15.16 -42.54 20.14
CA GLY A 528 -15.80 -43.59 20.95
C GLY A 528 -17.24 -43.29 21.37
N ILE A 529 -17.85 -42.23 20.82
CA ILE A 529 -19.25 -41.85 21.05
C ILE A 529 -19.98 -42.08 19.72
N GLU A 530 -21.05 -42.88 19.73
CA GLU A 530 -21.72 -43.35 18.51
C GLU A 530 -22.30 -42.20 17.69
N GLU A 531 -22.84 -41.19 18.38
CA GLU A 531 -23.40 -39.98 17.79
C GLU A 531 -22.37 -39.19 16.95
N HIS A 532 -21.08 -39.32 17.25
CA HIS A 532 -20.00 -38.59 16.56
C HIS A 532 -19.52 -39.29 15.29
N ASN A 533 -19.89 -40.56 15.09
CA ASN A 533 -19.40 -41.35 13.96
C ASN A 533 -19.81 -40.75 12.61
N ASN A 534 -20.97 -40.09 12.54
CA ASN A 534 -21.51 -39.58 11.29
C ASN A 534 -21.08 -38.14 10.94
N TYR A 535 -20.38 -37.43 11.84
CA TYR A 535 -20.12 -35.99 11.67
C TYR A 535 -19.39 -35.61 10.37
N ALA A 536 -18.47 -36.45 9.90
CA ALA A 536 -17.78 -36.20 8.63
C ALA A 536 -18.71 -36.39 7.42
N VAL A 537 -19.58 -37.40 7.44
CA VAL A 537 -20.62 -37.62 6.43
C VAL A 537 -21.61 -36.45 6.42
N ASP A 538 -22.06 -36.03 7.61
CA ASP A 538 -22.98 -34.90 7.75
C ASP A 538 -22.42 -33.58 7.18
N PHE A 539 -21.11 -33.34 7.34
CA PHE A 539 -20.43 -32.21 6.71
C PHE A 539 -20.42 -32.32 5.18
N ILE A 540 -20.06 -33.49 4.64
CA ILE A 540 -19.97 -33.72 3.19
C ILE A 540 -21.35 -33.57 2.53
N GLU A 541 -22.40 -34.08 3.16
CA GLU A 541 -23.78 -33.93 2.68
C GLU A 541 -24.25 -32.47 2.72
N ALA A 542 -23.97 -31.75 3.81
CA ALA A 542 -24.29 -30.33 3.92
C ALA A 542 -23.54 -29.50 2.86
N THR A 543 -22.27 -29.83 2.58
CA THR A 543 -21.47 -29.18 1.54
C THR A 543 -22.13 -29.31 0.16
N ALA A 544 -22.51 -30.53 -0.23
CA ALA A 544 -23.20 -30.78 -1.49
C ALA A 544 -24.51 -29.97 -1.60
N TRP A 545 -25.25 -29.88 -0.49
CA TRP A 545 -26.49 -29.11 -0.46
C TRP A 545 -26.24 -27.60 -0.58
N ILE A 546 -25.30 -27.05 0.18
CA ILE A 546 -24.96 -25.62 0.17
C ILE A 546 -24.56 -25.21 -1.24
N LYS A 547 -23.62 -25.95 -1.86
CA LYS A 547 -23.12 -25.62 -3.20
C LYS A 547 -24.22 -25.60 -4.25
N LYS A 548 -25.20 -26.49 -4.13
CA LYS A 548 -26.33 -26.60 -5.06
C LYS A 548 -27.41 -25.54 -4.83
N ASN A 549 -27.67 -25.15 -3.59
CA ASN A 549 -28.87 -24.37 -3.23
C ASN A 549 -28.60 -22.91 -2.86
N LEU A 550 -27.36 -22.56 -2.50
CA LEU A 550 -26.97 -21.22 -2.06
C LEU A 550 -25.97 -20.63 -3.09
N PRO A 551 -26.46 -20.08 -4.21
CA PRO A 551 -25.60 -19.65 -5.32
C PRO A 551 -24.63 -18.55 -4.89
N GLY A 552 -23.41 -18.62 -5.41
CA GLY A 552 -22.33 -17.70 -5.08
C GLY A 552 -21.61 -17.99 -3.77
N ALA A 553 -22.24 -18.68 -2.80
CA ALA A 553 -21.60 -19.00 -1.53
C ALA A 553 -20.50 -20.06 -1.71
N HIS A 554 -19.50 -19.96 -0.84
CA HIS A 554 -18.36 -20.87 -0.76
C HIS A 554 -18.42 -21.73 0.51
N ILE A 555 -17.68 -22.83 0.54
CA ILE A 555 -17.61 -23.73 1.70
C ILE A 555 -16.17 -23.87 2.20
N SER A 556 -15.98 -23.73 3.51
CA SER A 556 -14.72 -23.93 4.25
C SER A 556 -14.92 -24.83 5.47
N GLY A 557 -13.82 -25.15 6.15
CA GLY A 557 -13.82 -25.84 7.43
C GLY A 557 -12.44 -26.03 8.03
N GLY A 558 -12.37 -26.08 9.36
CA GLY A 558 -11.17 -26.46 10.12
C GLY A 558 -10.85 -27.95 10.01
N VAL A 559 -10.10 -28.35 8.99
CA VAL A 559 -9.86 -29.78 8.66
C VAL A 559 -9.13 -30.51 9.79
N SER A 560 -8.23 -29.81 10.49
CA SER A 560 -7.51 -30.35 11.65
C SER A 560 -8.39 -30.82 12.80
N ASN A 561 -9.64 -30.34 12.89
CA ASN A 561 -10.60 -30.73 13.93
C ASN A 561 -11.09 -32.17 13.77
N LEU A 562 -11.17 -32.67 12.53
CA LEU A 562 -11.63 -34.02 12.22
C LEU A 562 -10.86 -35.10 12.98
N SER A 563 -9.53 -34.93 13.05
CA SER A 563 -8.59 -35.95 13.52
C SER A 563 -8.12 -35.72 14.96
N PHE A 564 -8.86 -34.95 15.76
CA PHE A 564 -8.47 -34.66 17.15
C PHE A 564 -8.33 -35.89 18.03
N SER A 565 -9.09 -36.95 17.78
CA SER A 565 -9.01 -38.24 18.49
C SER A 565 -7.64 -38.93 18.35
N PHE A 566 -6.85 -38.57 17.33
CA PHE A 566 -5.54 -39.18 17.02
C PHE A 566 -4.34 -38.24 17.27
N ARG A 567 -4.49 -37.24 18.15
CA ARG A 567 -3.38 -36.36 18.55
C ARG A 567 -2.15 -37.18 18.98
N GLY A 568 -0.99 -36.87 18.38
CA GLY A 568 0.27 -37.58 18.61
C GLY A 568 0.61 -38.65 17.56
N ASN A 569 -0.30 -38.96 16.62
CA ASN A 569 -0.01 -39.77 15.44
C ASN A 569 -0.20 -38.92 14.17
N ASN A 570 0.86 -38.20 13.75
CA ASN A 570 0.75 -37.24 12.64
C ASN A 570 0.39 -37.91 11.32
N TYR A 571 0.96 -39.08 11.01
CA TYR A 571 0.68 -39.79 9.76
C TYR A 571 -0.81 -40.14 9.62
N ILE A 572 -1.43 -40.71 10.66
CA ILE A 572 -2.87 -41.03 10.62
C ILE A 572 -3.72 -39.76 10.48
N ARG A 573 -3.35 -38.68 11.18
CA ARG A 573 -4.07 -37.41 11.07
C ARG A 573 -4.02 -36.84 9.65
N GLU A 574 -2.83 -36.77 9.06
CA GLU A 574 -2.62 -36.26 7.71
C GLU A 574 -3.34 -37.15 6.66
N ALA A 575 -3.31 -38.47 6.83
CA ALA A 575 -4.04 -39.38 5.98
C ALA A 575 -5.58 -39.23 6.11
N MET A 576 -6.10 -39.01 7.32
CA MET A 576 -7.53 -38.67 7.52
C MET A 576 -7.91 -37.36 6.84
N HIS A 577 -7.04 -36.34 6.90
CA HIS A 577 -7.27 -35.06 6.23
C HIS A 577 -7.34 -35.22 4.72
N ALA A 578 -6.41 -35.98 4.13
CA ALA A 578 -6.40 -36.25 2.69
C ALA A 578 -7.66 -36.98 2.21
N VAL A 579 -8.12 -38.00 2.95
CA VAL A 579 -9.37 -38.73 2.63
C VAL A 579 -10.60 -37.84 2.75
N PHE A 580 -10.71 -37.07 3.82
CA PHE A 580 -11.83 -36.15 4.01
C PHE A 580 -11.88 -35.09 2.91
N LEU A 581 -10.75 -34.42 2.63
CA LEU A 581 -10.66 -33.39 1.59
C LEU A 581 -11.00 -33.98 0.21
N TYR A 582 -10.50 -35.18 -0.12
CA TYR A 582 -10.83 -35.84 -1.38
C TYR A 582 -12.34 -35.97 -1.61
N HIS A 583 -13.10 -36.41 -0.59
CA HIS A 583 -14.54 -36.55 -0.70
C HIS A 583 -15.30 -35.21 -0.59
N ALA A 584 -14.86 -34.30 0.27
CA ALA A 584 -15.51 -33.00 0.47
C ALA A 584 -15.36 -32.08 -0.76
N ILE A 585 -14.17 -32.05 -1.38
CA ILE A 585 -13.90 -31.27 -2.60
C ILE A 585 -14.78 -31.76 -3.76
N GLN A 586 -14.97 -33.09 -3.90
CA GLN A 586 -15.89 -33.64 -4.91
C GLN A 586 -17.35 -33.21 -4.72
N GLN A 587 -17.74 -32.88 -3.48
CA GLN A 587 -19.07 -32.34 -3.18
C GLN A 587 -19.14 -30.81 -3.23
N GLY A 588 -18.03 -30.14 -3.55
CA GLY A 588 -17.98 -28.69 -3.77
C GLY A 588 -17.38 -27.88 -2.61
N MET A 589 -16.59 -28.49 -1.73
CA MET A 589 -15.77 -27.73 -0.77
C MET A 589 -14.71 -26.91 -1.51
N ASP A 590 -14.73 -25.59 -1.35
CA ASP A 590 -13.91 -24.65 -2.14
C ASP A 590 -12.56 -24.34 -1.49
N MET A 591 -12.50 -24.37 -0.16
CA MET A 591 -11.33 -23.99 0.61
C MET A 591 -11.32 -24.70 1.97
N GLY A 592 -10.20 -24.63 2.71
CA GLY A 592 -10.14 -25.19 4.05
C GLY A 592 -8.93 -24.71 4.84
N ILE A 593 -9.11 -24.64 6.16
CA ILE A 593 -8.05 -24.30 7.11
C ILE A 593 -7.25 -25.58 7.38
N VAL A 594 -6.03 -25.60 6.83
CA VAL A 594 -5.16 -26.77 6.73
C VAL A 594 -3.71 -26.40 6.99
N ASN A 595 -2.87 -27.40 7.25
CA ASN A 595 -1.42 -27.24 7.18
C ASN A 595 -0.95 -27.43 5.72
N PRO A 596 -0.50 -26.38 5.02
CA PRO A 596 -0.11 -26.47 3.60
C PRO A 596 1.12 -27.37 3.38
N GLY A 597 1.98 -27.52 4.39
CA GLY A 597 3.20 -28.33 4.30
C GLY A 597 3.00 -29.85 4.44
N THR A 598 1.75 -30.32 4.62
CA THR A 598 1.46 -31.76 4.72
C THR A 598 1.69 -32.47 3.38
N SER A 599 2.40 -33.60 3.41
CA SER A 599 2.86 -34.31 2.21
C SER A 599 2.01 -35.52 1.81
N VAL A 600 1.04 -35.93 2.63
CA VAL A 600 0.24 -37.14 2.37
C VAL A 600 -0.84 -36.83 1.33
N LEU A 601 -0.66 -37.36 0.12
CA LEU A 601 -1.68 -37.33 -0.93
C LEU A 601 -2.60 -38.55 -0.80
N TYR A 602 -3.88 -38.40 -1.16
CA TYR A 602 -4.87 -39.47 -1.13
C TYR A 602 -4.40 -40.73 -1.90
N THR A 603 -3.77 -40.53 -3.06
CA THR A 603 -3.26 -41.62 -3.92
C THR A 603 -2.07 -42.38 -3.35
N ASP A 604 -1.37 -41.76 -2.39
CA ASP A 604 -0.13 -42.31 -1.83
C ASP A 604 -0.39 -43.10 -0.54
N ILE A 605 -1.65 -43.12 -0.07
CA ILE A 605 -2.05 -43.87 1.11
C ILE A 605 -2.13 -45.37 0.73
N PRO A 606 -1.44 -46.28 1.45
CA PRO A 606 -1.54 -47.71 1.21
C PRO A 606 -2.99 -48.19 1.28
N ALA A 607 -3.40 -49.09 0.38
CA ALA A 607 -4.80 -49.49 0.21
C ALA A 607 -5.45 -50.00 1.51
N ASP A 608 -4.71 -50.74 2.35
CA ASP A 608 -5.20 -51.27 3.62
C ASP A 608 -5.34 -50.21 4.72
N VAL A 609 -4.56 -49.12 4.64
CA VAL A 609 -4.67 -47.95 5.51
C VAL A 609 -5.83 -47.06 5.03
N LEU A 610 -5.90 -46.84 3.72
CA LEU A 610 -6.95 -46.06 3.07
C LEU A 610 -8.34 -46.61 3.39
N GLU A 611 -8.55 -47.92 3.24
CA GLU A 611 -9.83 -48.57 3.56
C GLU A 611 -10.26 -48.29 5.01
N LYS A 612 -9.36 -48.43 5.98
CA LYS A 612 -9.68 -48.20 7.41
C LYS A 612 -9.98 -46.73 7.71
N ILE A 613 -9.31 -45.81 7.03
CA ILE A 613 -9.56 -44.38 7.18
C ILE A 613 -10.88 -43.99 6.51
N GLU A 614 -11.17 -44.48 5.30
CA GLU A 614 -12.46 -44.28 4.63
C GLU A 614 -13.63 -44.85 5.43
N ASP A 615 -13.45 -46.02 6.04
CA ASP A 615 -14.46 -46.62 6.90
C ASP A 615 -14.87 -45.70 8.06
N VAL A 616 -13.91 -44.96 8.63
CA VAL A 616 -14.15 -43.96 9.69
C VAL A 616 -14.73 -42.66 9.13
N VAL A 617 -14.13 -42.08 8.09
CA VAL A 617 -14.54 -40.77 7.52
C VAL A 617 -15.92 -40.85 6.89
N LEU A 618 -16.26 -41.97 6.25
CA LEU A 618 -17.54 -42.17 5.57
C LEU A 618 -18.53 -43.01 6.37
N ASN A 619 -18.20 -43.34 7.63
CA ASN A 619 -19.04 -44.12 8.54
C ASN A 619 -19.61 -45.40 7.89
N ARG A 620 -18.78 -46.15 7.16
CA ARG A 620 -19.23 -47.31 6.35
C ARG A 620 -19.55 -48.54 7.19
N ARG A 621 -19.06 -48.60 8.43
CA ARG A 621 -19.17 -49.76 9.32
C ARG A 621 -19.13 -49.36 10.81
N PRO A 622 -19.79 -50.12 11.70
CA PRO A 622 -19.85 -49.79 13.14
C PRO A 622 -18.52 -49.90 13.89
N ASP A 623 -17.65 -50.83 13.51
CA ASP A 623 -16.34 -51.11 14.16
C ASP A 623 -15.18 -50.31 13.54
N ALA A 624 -15.46 -49.28 12.74
CA ALA A 624 -14.44 -48.51 12.02
C ALA A 624 -13.41 -47.85 12.94
N ALA A 625 -13.88 -47.21 14.02
CA ALA A 625 -13.04 -46.48 14.96
C ALA A 625 -12.05 -47.41 15.67
N GLU A 626 -12.51 -48.57 16.14
CA GLU A 626 -11.68 -49.58 16.81
C GLU A 626 -10.56 -50.07 15.89
N ARG A 627 -10.90 -50.41 14.63
CA ARG A 627 -9.94 -50.86 13.62
C ARG A 627 -8.88 -49.82 13.30
N LEU A 628 -9.25 -48.53 13.26
CA LEU A 628 -8.29 -47.46 12.99
C LEU A 628 -7.38 -47.21 14.20
N ILE A 629 -7.89 -47.34 15.42
CA ILE A 629 -7.08 -47.27 16.65
C ILE A 629 -6.07 -48.41 16.70
N GLU A 630 -6.48 -49.66 16.43
CA GLU A 630 -5.56 -50.81 16.36
C GLU A 630 -4.45 -50.59 15.32
N LEU A 631 -4.81 -50.07 14.14
CA LEU A 631 -3.83 -49.70 13.12
C LEU A 631 -2.87 -48.61 13.63
N ALA A 632 -3.41 -47.55 14.24
CA ALA A 632 -2.61 -46.44 14.76
C ALA A 632 -1.62 -46.91 15.85
N GLU A 633 -2.02 -47.83 16.72
CA GLU A 633 -1.14 -48.46 17.72
C GLU A 633 -0.06 -49.33 17.06
N SER A 634 -0.42 -50.13 16.05
CA SER A 634 0.54 -50.97 15.33
C SER A 634 1.61 -50.14 14.59
N LEU A 635 1.20 -49.04 13.95
CA LEU A 635 2.12 -48.11 13.26
C LEU A 635 3.03 -47.39 14.25
N LYS A 636 2.48 -46.99 15.41
CA LYS A 636 3.27 -46.36 16.48
C LYS A 636 4.32 -47.31 17.06
N ALA A 637 4.00 -48.60 17.19
CA ALA A 637 4.94 -49.64 17.63
C ALA A 637 6.05 -49.93 16.60
N ASN A 638 5.74 -49.85 15.30
CA ASN A 638 6.74 -50.04 14.24
C ASN A 638 7.63 -48.80 14.02
N MET A 639 7.11 -47.59 14.26
CA MET A 639 7.88 -46.35 14.14
C MET A 639 8.89 -46.13 15.28
N SER A 640 8.78 -46.84 16.41
CA SER A 640 9.79 -46.79 17.48
C SER A 640 11.14 -47.41 17.12
N GLU A 641 11.27 -48.15 16.01
CA GLU A 641 12.56 -48.68 15.52
C GLU A 641 13.22 -47.82 14.44
N THR A 642 12.56 -46.79 13.91
CA THR A 642 13.07 -45.93 12.83
C THR A 642 12.74 -44.45 13.06
N ALA A 643 13.21 -43.89 14.18
CA ALA A 643 13.17 -42.45 14.40
C ALA A 643 14.32 -41.75 13.64
N GLY A 644 14.22 -41.70 12.31
CA GLY A 644 14.96 -40.75 11.49
C GLY A 644 14.22 -39.42 11.47
N GLN A 645 14.91 -38.33 11.79
CA GLN A 645 14.39 -36.96 11.76
C GLN A 645 13.67 -36.65 10.42
N PRO A 646 12.65 -35.77 10.41
CA PRO A 646 12.11 -35.26 9.16
C PRO A 646 13.27 -34.69 8.34
N ALA A 647 13.37 -35.08 7.07
CA ALA A 647 14.29 -34.44 6.14
C ALA A 647 13.95 -32.95 6.11
N VAL A 648 14.78 -32.13 6.76
CA VAL A 648 14.78 -30.69 6.56
C VAL A 648 15.02 -30.53 5.06
N LYS A 649 14.02 -30.05 4.31
CA LYS A 649 14.28 -29.52 2.97
C LYS A 649 15.36 -28.46 3.17
N GLN A 650 16.59 -28.76 2.77
CA GLN A 650 17.62 -27.75 2.70
C GLN A 650 17.18 -26.80 1.59
N ASP A 651 16.92 -25.54 1.95
CA ASP A 651 16.60 -24.53 0.96
C ASP A 651 17.74 -24.46 -0.05
N ALA A 652 17.45 -24.54 -1.35
CA ALA A 652 18.48 -24.65 -2.40
C ALA A 652 19.52 -23.51 -2.35
N TRP A 653 19.16 -22.34 -1.82
CA TRP A 653 20.08 -21.21 -1.63
C TRP A 653 21.16 -21.47 -0.58
N ARG A 654 20.93 -22.43 0.35
CA ARG A 654 21.91 -22.84 1.37
C ARG A 654 23.09 -23.62 0.80
N GLU A 655 23.01 -24.12 -0.43
CA GLU A 655 24.10 -24.85 -1.10
C GLU A 655 25.19 -23.92 -1.67
N GLY A 656 24.95 -22.59 -1.71
CA GLY A 656 25.91 -21.59 -2.19
C GLY A 656 27.05 -21.26 -1.21
N THR A 657 28.01 -20.46 -1.67
CA THR A 657 29.11 -19.92 -0.84
C THR A 657 28.57 -18.99 0.27
N VAL A 658 29.32 -18.80 1.37
CA VAL A 658 28.85 -17.92 2.47
C VAL A 658 28.54 -16.49 2.00
N GLN A 659 29.29 -15.98 1.02
CA GLN A 659 29.03 -14.68 0.39
C GLN A 659 27.68 -14.67 -0.36
N GLU A 660 27.40 -15.70 -1.15
CA GLU A 660 26.11 -15.85 -1.85
C GLU A 660 24.94 -16.00 -0.87
N ARG A 661 25.14 -16.75 0.22
CA ARG A 661 24.14 -16.92 1.28
C ARG A 661 23.85 -15.63 2.02
N LEU A 662 24.88 -14.87 2.41
CA LEU A 662 24.72 -13.55 3.04
C LEU A 662 24.03 -12.55 2.11
N LYS A 663 24.42 -12.53 0.82
CA LYS A 663 23.78 -11.70 -0.21
C LYS A 663 22.30 -12.07 -0.37
N TYR A 664 21.99 -13.36 -0.49
CA TYR A 664 20.61 -13.85 -0.61
C TYR A 664 19.80 -13.54 0.65
N ALA A 665 20.36 -13.77 1.83
CA ALA A 665 19.74 -13.47 3.11
C ALA A 665 19.39 -11.98 3.21
N LEU A 666 20.27 -11.08 2.80
CA LEU A 666 19.94 -9.66 2.75
C LEU A 666 18.85 -9.35 1.73
N MET A 667 18.97 -9.83 0.48
CA MET A 667 17.99 -9.57 -0.57
C MET A 667 16.57 -10.02 -0.19
N LYS A 668 16.46 -11.16 0.52
CA LYS A 668 15.18 -11.72 0.97
C LYS A 668 14.77 -11.29 2.38
N GLY A 669 15.65 -10.56 3.06
CA GLY A 669 15.46 -10.13 4.44
C GLY A 669 15.37 -11.28 5.46
N ILE A 670 16.17 -12.33 5.28
CA ILE A 670 16.17 -13.54 6.11
C ILE A 670 17.18 -13.37 7.25
N GLY A 671 16.68 -13.36 8.49
CA GLY A 671 17.51 -13.19 9.69
C GLY A 671 17.90 -14.48 10.41
N ASP A 672 17.45 -15.64 9.95
CA ASP A 672 17.47 -16.91 10.70
C ASP A 672 18.88 -17.53 10.78
N PHE A 673 19.65 -17.42 9.70
CA PHE A 673 20.99 -18.03 9.57
C PHE A 673 22.13 -17.02 9.69
N LEU A 674 21.83 -15.74 9.94
CA LEU A 674 22.83 -14.66 9.97
C LEU A 674 23.97 -14.94 10.94
N GLU A 675 23.68 -15.38 12.17
CA GLU A 675 24.75 -15.66 13.15
C GLU A 675 25.71 -16.76 12.66
N GLN A 676 25.15 -17.82 12.05
CA GLN A 676 25.93 -18.93 11.51
C GLN A 676 26.77 -18.49 10.29
N ASP A 677 26.16 -17.80 9.34
CA ASP A 677 26.83 -17.38 8.11
C ASP A 677 27.88 -16.27 8.40
N LEU A 678 27.61 -15.35 9.33
CA LEU A 678 28.58 -14.34 9.74
C LEU A 678 29.77 -14.98 10.50
N ALA A 679 29.52 -15.99 11.33
CA ALA A 679 30.59 -16.74 11.99
C ALA A 679 31.47 -17.52 10.99
N GLU A 680 30.90 -18.01 9.89
CA GLU A 680 31.64 -18.64 8.79
C GLU A 680 32.38 -17.62 7.91
N ALA A 681 31.83 -16.42 7.73
CA ALA A 681 32.44 -15.36 6.94
C ALA A 681 33.62 -14.70 7.66
N LEU A 682 33.54 -14.47 8.97
CA LEU A 682 34.57 -13.75 9.74
C LEU A 682 36.02 -14.24 9.51
N PRO A 683 36.32 -15.55 9.48
CA PRO A 683 37.69 -16.05 9.20
C PRO A 683 38.17 -15.82 7.75
N LEU A 684 37.28 -15.45 6.83
CA LEU A 684 37.59 -15.26 5.40
C LEU A 684 38.00 -13.82 5.07
N TYR A 685 37.87 -12.89 6.01
CA TYR A 685 38.17 -11.47 5.84
C TYR A 685 39.17 -11.00 6.91
N ASP A 686 39.94 -9.95 6.61
CA ASP A 686 41.00 -9.46 7.49
C ASP A 686 40.44 -8.77 8.74
N LYS A 687 39.29 -8.09 8.63
CA LYS A 687 38.54 -7.45 9.72
C LYS A 687 37.05 -7.74 9.64
N ALA A 688 36.35 -7.68 10.77
CA ALA A 688 34.90 -7.82 10.82
C ALA A 688 34.17 -6.72 10.02
N VAL A 689 34.77 -5.53 9.89
CA VAL A 689 34.26 -4.45 9.02
C VAL A 689 34.25 -4.83 7.55
N ASP A 690 35.22 -5.63 7.09
CA ASP A 690 35.32 -6.03 5.68
C ASP A 690 34.18 -6.98 5.27
N VAL A 691 33.57 -7.69 6.23
CA VAL A 691 32.34 -8.47 6.01
C VAL A 691 31.14 -7.55 5.75
N ILE A 692 31.10 -6.38 6.40
CA ILE A 692 30.10 -5.33 6.16
C ILE A 692 30.34 -4.72 4.78
N GLU A 693 31.55 -4.21 4.53
CA GLU A 693 31.89 -3.50 3.28
C GLU A 693 31.90 -4.41 2.04
N GLY A 694 32.07 -5.72 2.21
CA GLY A 694 32.01 -6.72 1.14
C GLY A 694 30.62 -7.34 0.96
N PRO A 695 30.41 -8.61 1.37
CA PRO A 695 29.23 -9.39 0.98
C PRO A 695 27.90 -8.78 1.45
N LEU A 696 27.88 -8.07 2.58
CA LEU A 696 26.68 -7.41 3.07
C LEU A 696 26.34 -6.15 2.25
N MET A 697 27.30 -5.25 2.03
CA MET A 697 27.09 -4.08 1.17
C MET A 697 26.82 -4.46 -0.29
N ASP A 698 27.40 -5.53 -0.81
CA ASP A 698 27.05 -6.06 -2.15
C ASP A 698 25.58 -6.49 -2.24
N GLY A 699 25.03 -7.05 -1.15
CA GLY A 699 23.60 -7.33 -1.04
C GLY A 699 22.76 -6.06 -1.04
N MET A 700 23.15 -5.06 -0.26
CA MET A 700 22.42 -3.77 -0.16
C MET A 700 22.48 -2.95 -1.45
N ASN A 701 23.62 -2.92 -2.14
CA ASN A 701 23.77 -2.28 -3.44
C ASN A 701 22.81 -2.90 -4.47
N HIS A 702 22.72 -4.23 -4.49
CA HIS A 702 21.81 -4.93 -5.38
C HIS A 702 20.33 -4.70 -5.04
N VAL A 703 19.98 -4.59 -3.75
CA VAL A 703 18.64 -4.15 -3.33
C VAL A 703 18.33 -2.75 -3.88
N GLY A 704 19.29 -1.83 -3.81
CA GLY A 704 19.17 -0.49 -4.39
C GLY A 704 18.92 -0.52 -5.90
N GLU A 705 19.67 -1.34 -6.64
CA GLU A 705 19.47 -1.56 -8.08
C GLU A 705 18.07 -2.11 -8.40
N LEU A 706 17.60 -3.10 -7.64
CA LEU A 706 16.29 -3.71 -7.84
C LEU A 706 15.14 -2.73 -7.55
N PHE A 707 15.28 -1.90 -6.51
CA PHE A 707 14.32 -0.85 -6.19
C PHE A 707 14.26 0.22 -7.29
N GLY A 708 15.41 0.73 -7.74
CA GLY A 708 15.47 1.72 -8.82
C GLY A 708 14.98 1.17 -10.18
N ALA A 709 15.04 -0.15 -10.39
CA ALA A 709 14.48 -0.83 -11.55
C ALA A 709 12.97 -1.17 -11.41
N GLY A 710 12.32 -0.84 -10.30
CA GLY A 710 10.91 -1.18 -10.03
C GLY A 710 10.66 -2.68 -9.83
N LYS A 711 11.72 -3.47 -9.55
CA LYS A 711 11.63 -4.92 -9.28
C LYS A 711 11.49 -5.24 -7.79
N MET A 712 11.69 -4.25 -6.95
CA MET A 712 11.58 -4.32 -5.50
C MET A 712 10.86 -3.07 -5.01
N PHE A 713 10.06 -3.17 -3.95
CA PHE A 713 9.25 -2.06 -3.45
C PHE A 713 9.55 -1.74 -1.98
N LEU A 714 9.08 -0.59 -1.50
CA LEU A 714 9.53 0.01 -0.25
C LEU A 714 9.46 -0.94 0.97
N PRO A 715 8.35 -1.65 1.25
CA PRO A 715 8.31 -2.69 2.28
C PRO A 715 9.41 -3.76 2.17
N GLN A 716 9.75 -4.20 0.96
CA GLN A 716 10.83 -5.19 0.74
C GLN A 716 12.19 -4.58 1.11
N VAL A 717 12.43 -3.31 0.74
CA VAL A 717 13.66 -2.58 1.07
C VAL A 717 13.79 -2.35 2.57
N VAL A 718 12.70 -1.95 3.24
CA VAL A 718 12.66 -1.81 4.71
C VAL A 718 13.01 -3.13 5.39
N LYS A 719 12.57 -4.26 4.84
CA LYS A 719 12.90 -5.57 5.38
C LYS A 719 14.40 -5.89 5.26
N THR A 720 15.01 -5.66 4.09
CA THR A 720 16.45 -5.94 3.90
C THR A 720 17.31 -5.09 4.83
N ALA A 721 16.90 -3.83 5.08
CA ALA A 721 17.47 -2.93 6.07
C ALA A 721 17.63 -3.57 7.44
N ARG A 722 16.57 -4.25 7.90
CA ARG A 722 16.52 -4.85 9.24
C ARG A 722 17.49 -6.01 9.34
N THR A 723 17.55 -6.82 8.28
CA THR A 723 18.50 -7.93 8.17
C THR A 723 19.94 -7.41 8.16
N MET A 724 20.21 -6.32 7.44
CA MET A 724 21.51 -5.63 7.46
C MET A 724 21.85 -5.13 8.86
N LYS A 725 20.95 -4.40 9.51
CA LYS A 725 21.15 -3.90 10.88
C LYS A 725 21.38 -5.03 11.88
N LYS A 726 20.64 -6.15 11.77
CA LYS A 726 20.84 -7.34 12.60
C LYS A 726 22.23 -7.94 12.38
N ALA A 727 22.68 -8.04 11.13
CA ALA A 727 24.03 -8.49 10.80
C ALA A 727 25.11 -7.58 11.41
N VAL A 728 24.96 -6.26 11.27
CA VAL A 728 25.86 -5.26 11.89
C VAL A 728 25.85 -5.40 13.41
N ALA A 729 24.69 -5.57 14.05
CA ALA A 729 24.59 -5.76 15.50
C ALA A 729 25.30 -7.03 16.00
N ILE A 730 25.30 -8.11 15.21
CA ILE A 730 26.04 -9.34 15.50
C ILE A 730 27.56 -9.09 15.39
N LEU A 731 28.00 -8.32 14.38
CA LEU A 731 29.42 -8.00 14.16
C LEU A 731 29.94 -6.93 15.12
N GLN A 732 29.07 -6.06 15.65
CA GLN A 732 29.44 -4.90 16.47
C GLN A 732 30.38 -5.22 17.64
N PRO A 733 30.16 -6.26 18.47
CA PRO A 733 31.05 -6.58 19.58
C PRO A 733 32.45 -7.01 19.11
N ILE A 734 32.53 -7.63 17.93
CA ILE A 734 33.78 -8.09 17.31
C ILE A 734 34.52 -6.89 16.74
N ILE A 735 33.81 -6.03 16.00
CA ILE A 735 34.34 -4.75 15.50
C ILE A 735 34.90 -3.92 16.65
N GLU A 736 34.19 -3.81 17.77
CA GLU A 736 34.64 -3.12 18.99
C GLU A 736 35.88 -3.75 19.63
N SER A 737 36.01 -5.08 19.58
CA SER A 737 37.21 -5.78 20.04
C SER A 737 38.42 -5.61 19.10
N GLU A 738 38.17 -5.35 17.82
CA GLU A 738 39.16 -5.07 16.79
C GLU A 738 39.54 -3.57 16.74
N LYS A 739 38.86 -2.71 17.52
CA LYS A 739 39.16 -1.27 17.56
C LYS A 739 40.54 -1.00 18.16
N VAL A 740 41.43 -0.53 17.30
CA VAL A 740 42.40 0.52 17.68
C VAL A 740 41.63 1.84 17.80
N GLU A 741 41.97 2.72 18.76
CA GLU A 741 41.32 4.04 18.92
C GLU A 741 41.11 4.73 17.57
N GLY A 742 39.85 4.91 17.14
CA GLY A 742 39.50 5.69 15.93
C GLY A 742 38.53 5.08 14.90
N SER A 743 37.79 3.99 15.14
CA SER A 743 36.79 3.54 14.14
C SER A 743 35.62 4.53 14.03
N ALA A 744 35.43 5.13 12.86
CA ALA A 744 34.33 6.06 12.59
C ALA A 744 32.96 5.37 12.54
N SER A 745 31.89 6.10 12.88
CA SER A 745 30.51 5.67 12.58
C SER A 745 30.28 5.61 11.06
N ALA A 746 29.26 4.91 10.59
CA ALA A 746 28.89 4.90 9.16
C ALA A 746 28.56 6.31 8.62
N GLY A 747 28.34 7.29 9.49
CA GLY A 747 28.08 8.70 9.18
C GLY A 747 26.70 9.13 9.67
N LYS A 748 26.58 10.38 10.12
CA LYS A 748 25.31 11.01 10.51
C LYS A 748 24.79 11.91 9.39
N VAL A 749 23.55 11.71 8.97
CA VAL A 749 22.91 12.45 7.86
C VAL A 749 21.72 13.23 8.41
N LEU A 750 21.70 14.54 8.14
CA LEU A 750 20.53 15.38 8.39
C LEU A 750 19.64 15.41 7.16
N LEU A 751 18.34 15.15 7.31
CA LEU A 751 17.37 15.19 6.22
C LEU A 751 16.29 16.23 6.52
N ALA A 752 15.92 17.03 5.51
CA ALA A 752 14.87 18.03 5.62
C ALA A 752 14.14 18.24 4.30
N THR A 753 12.82 18.44 4.36
CA THR A 753 12.10 19.06 3.25
C THR A 753 12.18 20.57 3.45
N VAL A 754 12.61 21.27 2.40
CA VAL A 754 12.90 22.71 2.48
C VAL A 754 11.65 23.55 2.74
N LYS A 755 11.88 24.78 3.19
CA LYS A 755 10.84 25.78 3.49
C LYS A 755 9.77 25.87 2.40
N GLY A 756 8.50 25.89 2.81
CA GLY A 756 7.35 26.02 1.91
C GLY A 756 6.92 24.72 1.21
N ASP A 757 7.55 23.59 1.53
CA ASP A 757 7.21 22.28 0.97
C ASP A 757 6.85 21.29 2.08
N VAL A 758 5.63 20.76 2.00
CA VAL A 758 5.05 19.80 2.97
C VAL A 758 5.24 18.34 2.57
N HIS A 759 5.77 18.09 1.37
CA HIS A 759 5.88 16.73 0.87
C HIS A 759 7.12 16.07 1.46
N ASP A 760 6.94 15.03 2.26
CA ASP A 760 8.02 14.30 2.92
C ASP A 760 8.15 12.85 2.49
N ILE A 761 7.29 12.33 1.62
CA ILE A 761 7.34 10.92 1.20
C ILE A 761 8.75 10.57 0.68
N GLY A 762 9.30 11.35 -0.24
CA GLY A 762 10.65 11.13 -0.78
C GLY A 762 11.75 11.22 0.28
N LYS A 763 11.67 12.20 1.19
CA LYS A 763 12.59 12.35 2.33
C LYS A 763 12.53 11.13 3.25
N ASN A 764 11.33 10.68 3.59
CA ASN A 764 11.11 9.53 4.45
C ASN A 764 11.66 8.25 3.80
N ILE A 765 11.52 8.10 2.48
CA ILE A 765 12.16 7.00 1.74
C ILE A 765 13.68 7.09 1.82
N VAL A 766 14.29 8.28 1.64
CA VAL A 766 15.75 8.44 1.78
C VAL A 766 16.21 8.18 3.21
N ALA A 767 15.47 8.66 4.21
CA ALA A 767 15.73 8.39 5.62
C ALA A 767 15.73 6.89 5.88
N VAL A 768 14.72 6.19 5.36
CA VAL A 768 14.62 4.75 5.40
C VAL A 768 15.85 4.12 4.75
N VAL A 769 16.13 4.39 3.46
CA VAL A 769 17.24 3.79 2.70
C VAL A 769 18.61 4.04 3.33
N MET A 770 18.87 5.26 3.81
CA MET A 770 20.12 5.60 4.48
C MET A 770 20.23 4.85 5.82
N ALA A 771 19.17 4.83 6.64
CA ALA A 771 19.15 4.02 7.85
C ALA A 771 19.36 2.52 7.55
N CYS A 772 18.87 2.02 6.40
CA CYS A 772 19.10 0.65 5.95
C CYS A 772 20.58 0.33 5.74
N ASN A 773 21.39 1.33 5.38
CA ASN A 773 22.82 1.21 5.10
C ASN A 773 23.68 1.61 6.30
N GLY A 774 23.09 1.72 7.50
CA GLY A 774 23.80 1.92 8.76
C GLY A 774 24.04 3.38 9.16
N TYR A 775 23.57 4.36 8.38
CA TYR A 775 23.70 5.79 8.70
C TYR A 775 22.77 6.21 9.86
N ASP A 776 23.24 7.13 10.71
CA ASP A 776 22.41 7.77 11.74
C ASP A 776 21.62 8.94 11.13
N ILE A 777 20.30 8.97 11.30
CA ILE A 777 19.43 9.92 10.60
C ILE A 777 18.83 10.93 11.56
N VAL A 778 19.10 12.21 11.29
CA VAL A 778 18.42 13.33 11.93
C VAL A 778 17.40 13.88 10.95
N ASP A 779 16.14 13.54 11.14
CA ASP A 779 15.05 14.05 10.31
C ASP A 779 14.43 15.30 10.94
N LEU A 780 14.52 16.44 10.24
CA LEU A 780 13.94 17.71 10.69
C LEU A 780 12.48 17.89 10.25
N GLY A 781 11.93 16.97 9.46
CA GLY A 781 10.56 17.03 8.97
C GLY A 781 10.41 17.96 7.76
N VAL A 782 9.27 18.65 7.70
CA VAL A 782 8.83 19.44 6.56
C VAL A 782 8.89 20.93 6.80
N MET A 783 8.85 21.71 5.71
CA MET A 783 8.83 23.17 5.73
C MET A 783 9.98 23.80 6.53
N VAL A 784 11.14 23.15 6.55
CA VAL A 784 12.22 23.53 7.46
C VAL A 784 12.96 24.77 6.92
N PRO A 785 13.05 25.86 7.70
CA PRO A 785 13.82 27.05 7.30
C PRO A 785 15.32 26.75 7.17
N ALA A 786 15.99 27.46 6.26
CA ALA A 786 17.43 27.31 6.02
C ALA A 786 18.25 27.52 7.30
N GLU A 787 17.88 28.49 8.13
CA GLU A 787 18.56 28.81 9.39
C GLU A 787 18.49 27.64 10.38
N THR A 788 17.34 26.95 10.45
CA THR A 788 17.15 25.77 11.30
C THR A 788 17.98 24.59 10.79
N ILE A 789 18.03 24.37 9.47
CA ILE A 789 18.86 23.32 8.87
C ILE A 789 20.33 23.55 9.23
N VAL A 790 20.84 24.77 9.03
CA VAL A 790 22.22 25.16 9.37
C VAL A 790 22.50 24.96 10.86
N GLN A 791 21.61 25.46 11.73
CA GLN A 791 21.75 25.36 13.18
C GLN A 791 21.81 23.89 13.64
N ARG A 792 20.86 23.07 13.19
CA ARG A 792 20.78 21.65 13.57
C ARG A 792 21.93 20.85 13.01
N ALA A 793 22.41 21.16 11.81
CA ALA A 793 23.60 20.51 11.25
C ALA A 793 24.84 20.72 12.15
N ILE A 794 24.99 21.93 12.70
CA ILE A 794 26.08 22.26 13.64
C ILE A 794 25.88 21.56 14.99
N GLU A 795 24.68 21.64 15.57
CA GLU A 795 24.37 21.06 16.89
C GLU A 795 24.54 19.54 16.91
N GLU A 796 24.05 18.86 15.88
CA GLU A 796 24.06 17.40 15.77
C GLU A 796 25.39 16.84 15.25
N LYS A 797 26.27 17.72 14.74
CA LYS A 797 27.56 17.40 14.10
C LYS A 797 27.37 16.37 12.98
N VAL A 798 26.50 16.72 12.03
CA VAL A 798 26.20 15.81 10.91
C VAL A 798 27.32 15.82 9.88
N ASP A 799 27.53 14.66 9.25
CA ASP A 799 28.55 14.47 8.22
C ASP A 799 28.02 14.85 6.82
N MET A 800 26.69 14.84 6.62
CA MET A 800 26.03 15.17 5.36
C MET A 800 24.65 15.81 5.62
N ILE A 801 24.20 16.62 4.67
CA ILE A 801 22.84 17.20 4.66
C ILE A 801 22.14 16.74 3.39
N GLY A 802 20.93 16.19 3.50
CA GLY A 802 20.05 15.88 2.38
C GLY A 802 18.80 16.76 2.37
N LEU A 803 18.53 17.38 1.23
CA LEU A 803 17.36 18.23 1.01
C LEU A 803 16.39 17.55 0.04
N SER A 804 15.11 17.53 0.43
CA SER A 804 14.02 17.06 -0.42
C SER A 804 13.12 18.20 -0.88
N GLY A 805 12.62 18.10 -2.12
CA GLY A 805 11.68 19.05 -2.71
C GLY A 805 10.84 18.42 -3.80
N LEU A 806 9.52 18.60 -3.71
CA LEU A 806 8.53 18.10 -4.66
C LEU A 806 7.90 19.22 -5.50
N ILE A 807 7.90 20.47 -5.03
CA ILE A 807 7.29 21.59 -5.76
C ILE A 807 8.36 22.51 -6.36
N THR A 808 8.03 23.21 -7.44
CA THR A 808 8.97 24.12 -8.13
C THR A 808 9.55 25.20 -7.20
N PRO A 809 8.79 25.82 -6.26
CA PRO A 809 9.36 26.76 -5.28
C PRO A 809 10.48 26.18 -4.41
N SER A 810 10.44 24.87 -4.12
CA SER A 810 11.47 24.18 -3.32
C SER A 810 12.85 24.26 -3.95
N LEU A 811 12.92 24.34 -5.28
CA LEU A 811 14.19 24.43 -6.01
C LEU A 811 14.96 25.71 -5.73
N GLU A 812 14.26 26.83 -5.54
CA GLU A 812 14.86 28.10 -5.14
C GLU A 812 15.30 28.04 -3.68
N GLU A 813 14.48 27.43 -2.82
CA GLU A 813 14.79 27.34 -1.41
C GLU A 813 15.97 26.41 -1.12
N MET A 814 16.14 25.33 -1.88
CA MET A 814 17.37 24.51 -1.83
C MET A 814 18.63 25.31 -2.16
N ALA A 815 18.55 26.22 -3.12
CA ALA A 815 19.67 27.13 -3.43
C ALA A 815 19.90 28.12 -2.28
N HIS A 816 18.83 28.60 -1.64
CA HIS A 816 18.92 29.45 -0.45
C HIS A 816 19.62 28.73 0.72
N VAL A 817 19.28 27.46 0.98
CA VAL A 817 19.97 26.64 2.00
C VAL A 817 21.48 26.55 1.71
N ALA A 818 21.87 26.30 0.45
CA ALA A 818 23.27 26.25 0.07
C ALA A 818 24.01 27.58 0.32
N VAL A 819 23.36 28.72 0.05
CA VAL A 819 23.90 30.06 0.37
C VAL A 819 24.08 30.25 1.88
N GLU A 820 23.15 29.80 2.70
CA GLU A 820 23.25 29.92 4.16
C GLU A 820 24.32 28.99 4.76
N LEU A 821 24.49 27.78 4.21
CA LEU A 821 25.60 26.88 4.56
C LEU A 821 26.98 27.52 4.25
N GLU A 822 27.10 28.18 3.09
CA GLU A 822 28.31 28.92 2.69
C GLU A 822 28.59 30.08 3.66
N LYS A 823 27.58 30.89 3.99
CA LYS A 823 27.72 31.99 4.96
C LYS A 823 28.14 31.52 6.35
N ALA A 824 27.69 30.34 6.75
CA ALA A 824 28.07 29.71 8.01
C ALA A 824 29.47 29.07 7.96
N GLY A 825 30.13 29.02 6.79
CA GLY A 825 31.47 28.47 6.61
C GLY A 825 31.54 26.96 6.83
N LEU A 826 30.45 26.24 6.54
CA LEU A 826 30.39 24.78 6.70
C LEU A 826 31.00 24.07 5.49
N ASP A 827 31.69 22.95 5.74
CA ASP A 827 32.26 22.06 4.71
C ASP A 827 31.56 20.69 4.76
N ILE A 828 30.23 20.71 4.76
CA ILE A 828 29.38 19.52 4.86
C ILE A 828 28.80 19.23 3.47
N PRO A 829 29.00 18.04 2.88
CA PRO A 829 28.40 17.67 1.60
C PRO A 829 26.87 17.78 1.60
N LEU A 830 26.34 18.27 0.49
CA LEU A 830 24.92 18.53 0.29
C LEU A 830 24.32 17.58 -0.77
N LEU A 831 23.36 16.77 -0.38
CA LEU A 831 22.62 15.85 -1.24
C LEU A 831 21.28 16.48 -1.64
N ILE A 832 21.00 16.59 -2.94
CA ILE A 832 19.78 17.22 -3.48
C ILE A 832 18.92 16.16 -4.15
N GLY A 833 17.67 15.99 -3.69
CA GLY A 833 16.72 15.04 -4.26
C GLY A 833 15.27 15.49 -4.21
N GLY A 834 14.38 14.72 -4.84
CA GLY A 834 12.94 15.00 -4.95
C GLY A 834 12.47 15.16 -6.40
N ALA A 835 11.16 14.99 -6.64
CA ALA A 835 10.64 14.73 -7.99
C ALA A 835 10.84 15.89 -8.98
N THR A 836 10.92 17.13 -8.49
CA THR A 836 11.17 18.33 -9.32
C THR A 836 12.65 18.66 -9.45
N THR A 837 13.54 18.00 -8.70
CA THR A 837 14.98 18.27 -8.73
C THR A 837 15.66 17.66 -9.94
N SER A 838 16.81 18.22 -10.33
CA SER A 838 17.63 17.62 -11.37
C SER A 838 19.10 17.98 -11.27
N LYS A 839 19.91 17.18 -11.97
CA LYS A 839 21.33 17.40 -12.15
C LYS A 839 21.65 18.75 -12.80
N MET A 840 20.82 19.18 -13.75
CA MET A 840 21.00 20.46 -14.46
C MET A 840 20.73 21.65 -13.53
N HIS A 841 19.65 21.60 -12.75
CA HIS A 841 19.33 22.65 -11.77
C HIS A 841 20.41 22.73 -10.71
N THR A 842 20.82 21.60 -10.14
CA THR A 842 21.88 21.53 -9.14
C THR A 842 23.18 22.15 -9.67
N ALA A 843 23.60 21.78 -10.89
CA ALA A 843 24.82 22.32 -11.52
C ALA A 843 24.79 23.84 -11.76
N LEU A 844 23.61 24.40 -12.08
CA LEU A 844 23.46 25.82 -12.41
C LEU A 844 23.14 26.73 -11.24
N LYS A 845 22.41 26.24 -10.23
CA LYS A 845 21.77 27.08 -9.22
C LYS A 845 22.22 26.80 -7.80
N ILE A 846 22.64 25.57 -7.49
CA ILE A 846 22.97 25.16 -6.12
C ILE A 846 24.49 24.98 -5.96
N ALA A 847 25.12 24.15 -6.79
CA ALA A 847 26.56 23.89 -6.73
C ALA A 847 27.43 25.16 -6.85
N PRO A 848 27.09 26.21 -7.64
CA PRO A 848 27.93 27.41 -7.73
C PRO A 848 27.93 28.30 -6.49
N VAL A 849 26.98 28.11 -5.56
CA VAL A 849 26.79 29.01 -4.41
C VAL A 849 27.25 28.40 -3.09
N TYR A 850 27.90 27.23 -3.12
CA TYR A 850 28.43 26.53 -1.95
C TYR A 850 29.72 25.78 -2.32
N HIS A 851 30.78 25.91 -1.50
CA HIS A 851 32.11 25.36 -1.83
C HIS A 851 32.25 23.87 -1.56
N ALA A 852 31.45 23.28 -0.66
CA ALA A 852 31.48 21.86 -0.37
C ALA A 852 30.76 21.05 -1.48
N PRO A 853 30.97 19.72 -1.56
CA PRO A 853 30.38 18.90 -2.63
C PRO A 853 28.85 18.95 -2.63
N VAL A 854 28.25 19.27 -3.78
CA VAL A 854 26.79 19.23 -3.98
C VAL A 854 26.42 18.15 -4.98
N VAL A 855 25.68 17.13 -4.54
CA VAL A 855 25.35 15.95 -5.37
C VAL A 855 23.87 15.90 -5.66
N HIS A 856 23.48 15.85 -6.94
CA HIS A 856 22.11 15.53 -7.32
C HIS A 856 21.89 14.01 -7.33
N LEU A 857 20.84 13.56 -6.66
CA LEU A 857 20.44 12.16 -6.60
C LEU A 857 19.02 12.02 -7.11
N LYS A 858 18.86 11.25 -8.19
CA LYS A 858 17.56 11.04 -8.82
C LYS A 858 16.72 10.01 -8.04
N ASP A 859 17.38 9.02 -7.46
CA ASP A 859 16.73 7.89 -6.81
C ASP A 859 17.20 7.76 -5.36
N ALA A 860 16.27 7.46 -4.46
CA ALA A 860 16.58 7.24 -3.06
C ALA A 860 17.62 6.13 -2.86
N SER A 861 17.59 5.07 -3.68
CA SER A 861 18.56 3.96 -3.64
C SER A 861 20.02 4.38 -3.80
N GLN A 862 20.30 5.49 -4.51
CA GLN A 862 21.66 5.96 -4.78
C GLN A 862 22.32 6.63 -3.58
N ASN A 863 21.51 7.06 -2.61
CA ASN A 863 21.95 7.91 -1.49
C ASN A 863 23.02 7.23 -0.65
N ALA A 864 22.85 5.96 -0.29
CA ALA A 864 23.80 5.24 0.55
C ALA A 864 25.16 5.03 -0.12
N SER A 865 25.17 4.64 -1.40
CA SER A 865 26.41 4.43 -2.15
C SER A 865 27.21 5.73 -2.30
N VAL A 866 26.51 6.84 -2.57
CA VAL A 866 27.14 8.17 -2.70
C VAL A 866 27.65 8.67 -1.35
N ALA A 867 26.88 8.48 -0.27
CA ALA A 867 27.31 8.82 1.08
C ALA A 867 28.60 8.09 1.48
N SER A 868 28.72 6.80 1.16
CA SER A 868 29.93 6.01 1.43
C SER A 868 31.16 6.60 0.71
N LYS A 869 31.01 6.98 -0.56
CA LYS A 869 32.09 7.66 -1.31
C LYS A 869 32.46 9.01 -0.70
N LEU A 870 31.49 9.81 -0.25
CA LEU A 870 31.71 11.13 0.33
C LEU A 870 32.43 11.09 1.68
N LEU A 871 32.29 9.99 2.44
CA LEU A 871 32.97 9.81 3.73
C LEU A 871 34.40 9.25 3.60
N ASN A 872 34.72 8.58 2.49
CA ASN A 872 36.07 8.11 2.23
C ASN A 872 36.91 9.22 1.57
N PRO A 873 38.04 9.67 2.15
CA PRO A 873 38.80 10.80 1.62
C PRO A 873 39.28 10.66 0.16
N GLN A 874 39.66 9.45 -0.25
CA GLN A 874 40.14 9.18 -1.59
C GLN A 874 38.98 9.14 -2.59
N ALA A 875 37.91 8.40 -2.27
CA ALA A 875 36.73 8.33 -3.13
C ALA A 875 35.97 9.67 -3.19
N LYS A 876 36.00 10.47 -2.12
CA LYS A 876 35.46 11.84 -2.09
C LYS A 876 36.18 12.70 -3.12
N ALA A 877 37.51 12.68 -3.16
CA ALA A 877 38.28 13.46 -4.12
C ALA A 877 38.01 13.05 -5.57
N GLU A 878 37.88 11.75 -5.83
CA GLU A 878 37.51 11.23 -7.15
C GLU A 878 36.10 11.68 -7.56
N LEU A 879 35.11 11.54 -6.67
CA LEU A 879 33.73 11.94 -6.92
C LEU A 879 33.60 13.45 -7.12
N VAL A 880 34.34 14.27 -6.37
CA VAL A 880 34.33 15.74 -6.54
C VAL A 880 34.86 16.12 -7.92
N ASN A 881 35.99 15.53 -8.36
CA ASN A 881 36.53 15.80 -9.71
C ASN A 881 35.55 15.37 -10.81
N GLU A 882 34.86 14.23 -10.65
CA GLU A 882 33.83 13.76 -11.57
C GLU A 882 32.67 14.76 -11.65
N LEU A 883 32.15 15.20 -10.50
CA LEU A 883 31.03 16.15 -10.41
C LEU A 883 31.40 17.53 -10.98
N GLU A 884 32.60 18.03 -10.70
CA GLU A 884 33.07 19.31 -11.24
C GLU A 884 33.13 19.28 -12.77
N THR A 885 33.73 18.23 -13.33
CA THR A 885 33.83 18.03 -14.78
C THR A 885 32.44 17.94 -15.42
N GLU A 886 31.54 17.16 -14.80
CA GLU A 886 30.20 16.96 -15.32
C GLU A 886 29.34 18.24 -15.23
N TYR A 887 29.37 18.92 -14.09
CA TYR A 887 28.61 20.15 -13.88
C TYR A 887 29.15 21.29 -14.75
N GLU A 888 30.46 21.36 -14.99
CA GLU A 888 31.04 22.30 -15.94
C GLU A 888 30.53 22.04 -17.37
N ALA A 889 30.56 20.79 -17.84
CA ALA A 889 30.02 20.43 -19.15
C ALA A 889 28.51 20.76 -19.28
N LEU A 890 27.72 20.50 -18.23
CA LEU A 890 26.30 20.87 -18.19
C LEU A 890 26.10 22.39 -18.24
N ARG A 891 26.92 23.16 -17.51
CA ARG A 891 26.90 24.63 -17.52
C ARG A 891 27.26 25.18 -18.90
N GLU A 892 28.29 24.65 -19.55
CA GLU A 892 28.68 25.03 -20.91
C GLU A 892 27.57 24.75 -21.92
N LYS A 893 26.95 23.56 -21.85
CA LYS A 893 25.86 23.15 -22.74
C LYS A 893 24.60 24.00 -22.56
N SER A 894 24.36 24.54 -21.37
CA SER A 894 23.19 25.41 -21.07
C SER A 894 23.31 26.84 -21.63
N GLY A 895 24.50 27.25 -22.11
CA GLY A 895 24.71 28.56 -22.72
C GLY A 895 24.72 29.75 -21.75
N LEU A 896 24.77 29.51 -20.43
CA LEU A 896 24.72 30.54 -19.38
C LEU A 896 26.10 31.10 -18.96
N MET A 897 27.21 30.62 -19.54
CA MET A 897 28.45 31.40 -19.44
C MET A 897 28.22 32.76 -20.10
N LYS A 898 28.46 33.84 -19.35
CA LYS A 898 28.56 35.21 -19.88
C LYS A 898 29.37 35.14 -21.18
N ARG A 899 28.74 35.35 -22.33
CA ARG A 899 29.48 35.63 -23.55
C ARG A 899 30.24 36.93 -23.29
N GLU A 900 31.56 36.91 -23.44
CA GLU A 900 32.33 38.15 -23.46
C GLU A 900 31.79 39.01 -24.60
N THR A 901 31.06 40.05 -24.23
CA THR A 901 30.59 41.06 -25.17
C THR A 901 31.74 42.03 -25.40
N VAL A 902 32.15 42.19 -26.66
CA VAL A 902 33.10 43.23 -27.05
C VAL A 902 32.37 44.59 -27.15
N SER A 903 33.12 45.68 -27.14
CA SER A 903 32.55 47.03 -27.34
C SER A 903 31.84 47.13 -28.69
N LEU A 904 30.87 48.05 -28.82
CA LEU A 904 30.12 48.24 -30.08
C LEU A 904 31.05 48.53 -31.27
N GLU A 905 32.13 49.30 -31.05
CA GLU A 905 33.15 49.58 -32.07
C GLU A 905 33.87 48.31 -32.53
N GLU A 906 34.16 47.39 -31.60
CA GLU A 906 34.87 46.15 -31.87
C GLU A 906 33.96 45.10 -32.53
N ALA A 907 32.68 45.07 -32.16
CA ALA A 907 31.65 44.29 -32.85
C ALA A 907 31.42 44.78 -34.29
N GLN A 908 31.43 46.10 -34.50
CA GLN A 908 31.28 46.70 -35.84
C GLN A 908 32.51 46.48 -36.73
N LYS A 909 33.73 46.48 -36.16
CA LYS A 909 34.95 46.11 -36.88
C LYS A 909 34.93 44.65 -37.34
N ASN A 910 34.36 43.77 -36.53
CA ASN A 910 34.22 42.35 -36.81
C ASN A 910 32.90 42.01 -37.52
N LYS A 911 32.26 42.97 -38.20
CA LYS A 911 31.00 42.68 -38.92
C LYS A 911 31.25 41.55 -39.92
N LEU A 912 30.42 40.51 -39.87
CA LEU A 912 30.43 39.47 -40.87
C LEU A 912 29.99 40.07 -42.21
N ASN A 913 30.90 40.11 -43.18
CA ASN A 913 30.60 40.53 -44.53
C ASN A 913 30.00 39.33 -45.28
N LEU A 914 28.71 39.10 -45.03
CA LEU A 914 27.91 38.19 -45.82
C LEU A 914 27.54 38.97 -47.08
N PHE A 915 28.11 38.55 -48.22
CA PHE A 915 28.12 39.14 -49.57
C PHE A 915 29.38 39.95 -49.93
#